data_AF-A0A7X9M2T0-F1
#
_entry.id   AF-A0A7X9M2T0-F1
#
_cell.length_a   1.000
_cell.length_b   1.000
_cell.length_c   1.000
_cell.angle_alpha   90.00
_cell.angle_beta   90.00
_cell.angle_gamma   90.00
#
_symmetry.space_group_name_H-M   'P 1'
#
loop_
_entity.id
_entity.type
_entity.pdbx_description
1 polymer ?
#
loop_
_entity_poly.entity_id
_entity_poly.type
_entity_poly.pdbx_seq_one_letter_code
_entity_poly.pdbx_strand_id
1 'polypeptide(L)'
;MQLSKVKPDLDSIQYFFDEHHHFHTTVDVYFSHQQQRLRAQLVFPFQRKGNFALEKIEVFYNEQWHDKKGNIEQYGLALAKHVMIVLLGNNIIEMEQTAKQQLEISFQHFVVTVSQRLVNLLKGVLEFECEASEDYLSLMTRMNLNGKVIAGKIATIVHFSNHVNVNVLAEEVAEKYKTEILVNVNKLQELQTEIGEDQTVYVTTVPIVNPVSSDRSNGRTLEVAVQSTGYCERCAKVLVSQMGTNVKINPLKLAEHKDDLLILIVGRTLQCDECGRLIKKEKVLLWEQQTEQLLDERLIDELMVLGQLQEYESIQMRLDAAVEHESYFYERAEPFWNAYTFVALTQWERFCQELTRIELIEGLRHFSDDLLVDSSKEMLLKRVERLVKSETDKRVFWRKANEIVISHYLRLTLFGWDLSKELLIIGEKRAGFIFQYLPFPEVLKPFYEKHADFFSLNATTDLKQQNIIEKQQQLIRQLQQENGILSEKLGSAYSRIEEMEKTSFMVVQENRNSKDVLKIQQLKGLIAELKEELVQLPTLEQADDVSKAEVILTEVSETNDIIQLEEIFDGKTILLLGGFRTKTSASEGTCKVLSHESRVLDPTFYEMLKRADIIVVLTRFISHRAMWEAKEFAILEEKEIYFSTYTNVATILNEIAKKMS
;
A
#
# COMPACT_ATOMS: atom_id res chain seq x y z
N MET A 1 -59.37 -64.60 1.72
CA MET A 1 -60.28 -63.44 1.51
C MET A 1 -61.04 -63.66 0.22
N GLN A 2 -62.35 -63.41 0.18
CA GLN A 2 -63.14 -63.46 -1.06
C GLN A 2 -63.65 -62.05 -1.36
N LEU A 3 -63.22 -61.49 -2.49
CA LEU A 3 -63.75 -60.23 -3.02
C LEU A 3 -64.88 -60.53 -4.00
N SER A 4 -65.84 -59.62 -4.12
CA SER A 4 -67.00 -59.75 -5.00
C SER A 4 -67.24 -58.44 -5.74
N LYS A 5 -67.91 -58.51 -6.90
CA LYS A 5 -68.30 -57.34 -7.71
C LYS A 5 -67.12 -56.39 -8.06
N VAL A 6 -65.93 -56.95 -8.30
CA VAL A 6 -64.75 -56.16 -8.71
C VAL A 6 -65.00 -55.60 -10.11
N LYS A 7 -65.15 -54.28 -10.22
CA LYS A 7 -65.32 -53.52 -11.47
C LYS A 7 -64.24 -52.43 -11.51
N PRO A 8 -63.28 -52.46 -12.45
CA PRO A 8 -62.41 -51.31 -12.70
C PRO A 8 -63.20 -50.18 -13.35
N ASP A 9 -62.77 -48.95 -13.10
CA ASP A 9 -63.39 -47.75 -13.67
C ASP A 9 -62.50 -47.18 -14.78
N LEU A 10 -62.86 -47.44 -16.03
CA LEU A 10 -62.02 -47.07 -17.19
C LEU A 10 -61.99 -45.55 -17.40
N ASP A 11 -63.03 -44.83 -16.95
CA ASP A 11 -63.09 -43.37 -16.98
C ASP A 11 -62.18 -42.72 -15.90
N SER A 12 -61.61 -43.53 -14.99
CA SER A 12 -60.64 -43.10 -13.97
C SER A 12 -59.18 -43.34 -14.36
N ILE A 13 -58.91 -43.87 -15.57
CA ILE A 13 -57.54 -44.12 -16.04
C ILE A 13 -56.80 -42.79 -16.17
N GLN A 14 -55.78 -42.57 -15.34
CA GLN A 14 -54.88 -41.43 -15.42
C GLN A 14 -53.45 -41.91 -15.71
N TYR A 15 -52.72 -41.13 -16.49
CA TYR A 15 -51.34 -41.41 -16.87
C TYR A 15 -50.46 -40.26 -16.38
N PHE A 16 -49.40 -40.56 -15.64
CA PHE A 16 -48.56 -39.53 -15.05
C PHE A 16 -47.07 -39.91 -14.98
N PHE A 17 -46.23 -38.88 -14.94
CA PHE A 17 -44.87 -38.95 -14.46
C PHE A 17 -44.82 -38.58 -12.99
N ASP A 18 -44.12 -39.39 -12.19
CA ASP A 18 -43.74 -39.01 -10.82
C ASP A 18 -42.59 -37.98 -10.83
N GLU A 19 -42.25 -37.47 -9.65
CA GLU A 19 -41.14 -36.52 -9.44
C GLU A 19 -39.78 -37.01 -9.99
N HIS A 20 -39.62 -38.33 -10.18
CA HIS A 20 -38.41 -38.97 -10.68
C HIS A 20 -38.52 -39.39 -12.16
N HIS A 21 -39.56 -38.92 -12.87
CA HIS A 21 -39.86 -39.26 -14.26
C HIS A 21 -40.15 -40.75 -14.56
N HIS A 22 -40.54 -41.53 -13.55
CA HIS A 22 -41.13 -42.83 -13.84
C HIS A 22 -42.57 -42.65 -14.32
N PHE A 23 -42.92 -43.34 -15.39
CA PHE A 23 -44.29 -43.40 -15.89
C PHE A 23 -45.12 -44.39 -15.08
N HIS A 24 -46.31 -43.97 -14.67
CA HIS A 24 -47.29 -44.80 -13.97
C HIS A 24 -48.70 -44.59 -14.55
N THR A 25 -49.54 -45.61 -14.44
CA THR A 25 -50.98 -45.53 -14.72
C THR A 25 -51.77 -45.73 -13.43
N THR A 26 -52.63 -44.79 -13.05
CA THR A 26 -53.58 -44.94 -11.93
C THR A 26 -54.96 -45.35 -12.41
N VAL A 27 -55.62 -46.25 -11.66
CA VAL A 27 -57.01 -46.69 -11.91
C VAL A 27 -57.75 -46.93 -10.60
N ASP A 28 -58.96 -46.40 -10.48
CA ASP A 28 -59.89 -46.77 -9.42
C ASP A 28 -60.59 -48.12 -9.72
N VAL A 29 -60.65 -48.96 -8.69
CA VAL A 29 -61.33 -50.25 -8.71
C VAL A 29 -62.38 -50.31 -7.62
N TYR A 30 -63.64 -50.46 -8.01
CA TYR A 30 -64.75 -50.65 -7.10
C TYR A 30 -64.98 -52.14 -6.84
N PHE A 31 -65.20 -52.52 -5.58
CA PHE A 31 -65.46 -53.91 -5.20
C PHE A 31 -66.29 -54.01 -3.91
N SER A 32 -66.58 -55.23 -3.47
CA SER A 32 -67.37 -55.49 -2.26
C SER A 32 -66.80 -56.64 -1.43
N HIS A 33 -66.69 -56.42 -0.12
CA HIS A 33 -66.22 -57.39 0.89
C HIS A 33 -67.04 -57.24 2.16
N GLN A 34 -67.59 -58.34 2.71
CA GLN A 34 -68.42 -58.33 3.94
C GLN A 34 -69.52 -57.25 3.91
N GLN A 35 -70.29 -57.21 2.80
CA GLN A 35 -71.34 -56.22 2.50
C GLN A 35 -70.89 -54.74 2.34
N GLN A 36 -69.67 -54.37 2.73
CA GLN A 36 -69.12 -53.05 2.48
C GLN A 36 -68.79 -52.86 0.99
N ARG A 37 -69.10 -51.68 0.44
CA ARG A 37 -68.58 -51.21 -0.85
C ARG A 37 -67.24 -50.53 -0.62
N LEU A 38 -66.26 -50.82 -1.48
CA LEU A 38 -64.87 -50.38 -1.35
C LEU A 38 -64.37 -49.82 -2.69
N ARG A 39 -63.51 -48.80 -2.62
CA ARG A 39 -62.74 -48.24 -3.75
C ARG A 39 -61.26 -48.46 -3.46
N ALA A 40 -60.49 -48.86 -4.46
CA ALA A 40 -59.05 -49.05 -4.37
C ALA A 40 -58.36 -48.36 -5.55
N GLN A 41 -57.43 -47.46 -5.24
CA GLN A 41 -56.60 -46.76 -6.23
C GLN A 41 -55.36 -47.62 -6.51
N LEU A 42 -55.27 -48.16 -7.73
CA LEU A 42 -54.18 -49.04 -8.17
C LEU A 42 -53.19 -48.25 -9.02
N VAL A 43 -51.90 -48.34 -8.68
CA VAL A 43 -50.79 -47.71 -9.44
C VAL A 43 -50.04 -48.81 -10.20
N PHE A 44 -50.10 -48.78 -11.53
CA PHE A 44 -49.39 -49.67 -12.42
C PHE A 44 -48.10 -48.97 -12.93
N PRO A 45 -46.90 -49.35 -12.44
CA PRO A 45 -45.64 -48.81 -12.95
C PRO A 45 -45.23 -49.44 -14.28
N PHE A 46 -44.68 -48.62 -15.18
CA PHE A 46 -44.35 -48.95 -16.57
C PHE A 46 -43.69 -50.34 -16.75
N GLN A 47 -44.17 -51.09 -17.75
CA GLN A 47 -43.67 -52.42 -18.15
C GLN A 47 -43.75 -53.55 -17.09
N ARG A 48 -44.18 -53.31 -15.85
CA ARG A 48 -44.27 -54.36 -14.81
C ARG A 48 -45.52 -55.23 -14.94
N LYS A 49 -45.58 -56.02 -16.02
CA LYS A 49 -46.67 -56.96 -16.41
C LYS A 49 -47.61 -57.40 -15.27
N GLY A 50 -48.75 -56.72 -15.12
CA GLY A 50 -49.82 -57.07 -14.18
C GLY A 50 -49.53 -56.80 -12.68
N ASN A 51 -48.35 -56.29 -12.32
CA ASN A 51 -48.03 -55.86 -10.96
C ASN A 51 -48.49 -54.42 -10.76
N PHE A 52 -49.18 -54.15 -9.65
CA PHE A 52 -49.56 -52.81 -9.21
C PHE A 52 -49.19 -52.61 -7.74
N ALA A 53 -48.92 -51.36 -7.37
CA ALA A 53 -48.99 -50.92 -5.98
C ALA A 53 -50.43 -50.54 -5.64
N LEU A 54 -50.87 -50.81 -4.41
CA LEU A 54 -52.17 -50.38 -3.90
C LEU A 54 -51.95 -49.15 -3.03
N GLU A 55 -52.23 -47.99 -3.59
CA GLU A 55 -51.94 -46.67 -3.00
C GLU A 55 -52.96 -46.32 -1.92
N LYS A 56 -54.25 -46.45 -2.25
CA LYS A 56 -55.34 -46.07 -1.35
C LYS A 56 -56.45 -47.12 -1.32
N ILE A 57 -57.07 -47.33 -0.16
CA ILE A 57 -58.36 -48.03 -0.01
C ILE A 57 -59.32 -47.12 0.74
N GLU A 58 -60.54 -47.00 0.21
CA GLU A 58 -61.64 -46.29 0.83
C GLU A 58 -62.85 -47.19 1.02
N VAL A 59 -63.71 -46.85 1.98
CA VAL A 59 -65.01 -47.47 2.23
C VAL A 59 -66.13 -46.46 2.00
N PHE A 60 -67.20 -46.90 1.34
CA PHE A 60 -68.39 -46.09 1.14
C PHE A 60 -69.28 -46.16 2.39
N TYR A 61 -69.48 -45.03 3.05
CA TYR A 61 -70.30 -44.91 4.26
C TYR A 61 -70.89 -43.49 4.33
N ASN A 62 -72.13 -43.34 4.81
CA ASN A 62 -72.85 -42.06 4.84
C ASN A 62 -72.76 -41.26 3.52
N GLU A 63 -72.96 -41.95 2.40
CA GLU A 63 -72.90 -41.42 1.03
C GLU A 63 -71.54 -40.85 0.57
N GLN A 64 -70.49 -40.99 1.40
CA GLN A 64 -69.14 -40.51 1.12
C GLN A 64 -68.12 -41.64 1.09
N TRP A 65 -66.96 -41.37 0.51
CA TRP A 65 -65.80 -42.25 0.56
C TRP A 65 -64.88 -41.82 1.71
N HIS A 66 -64.45 -42.78 2.53
CA HIS A 66 -63.57 -42.54 3.67
C HIS A 66 -62.41 -43.54 3.71
N ASP A 67 -61.21 -43.06 4.02
CA ASP A 67 -59.97 -43.83 4.13
C ASP A 67 -60.10 -45.05 5.06
N LYS A 68 -59.90 -46.24 4.52
CA LYS A 68 -60.12 -47.49 5.25
C LYS A 68 -58.89 -47.92 6.05
N LYS A 69 -58.86 -47.55 7.33
CA LYS A 69 -57.88 -48.05 8.30
C LYS A 69 -57.90 -49.59 8.36
N GLY A 70 -56.79 -50.23 8.03
CA GLY A 70 -56.64 -51.69 8.03
C GLY A 70 -55.37 -52.14 7.28
N ASN A 71 -55.15 -53.46 7.20
CA ASN A 71 -54.02 -54.00 6.44
C ASN A 71 -54.32 -53.96 4.93
N ILE A 72 -53.69 -53.00 4.24
CA ILE A 72 -53.85 -52.74 2.80
C ILE A 72 -53.34 -53.93 1.95
N GLU A 73 -52.23 -54.55 2.34
CA GLU A 73 -51.56 -55.64 1.61
C GLU A 73 -52.50 -56.83 1.36
N GLN A 74 -53.37 -57.15 2.33
CA GLN A 74 -54.33 -58.24 2.21
C GLN A 74 -55.36 -58.01 1.10
N TYR A 75 -55.76 -56.75 0.87
CA TYR A 75 -56.64 -56.39 -0.25
C TYR A 75 -55.86 -56.40 -1.57
N GLY A 76 -54.61 -55.92 -1.60
CA GLY A 76 -53.75 -55.97 -2.78
C GLY A 76 -53.52 -57.40 -3.27
N LEU A 77 -53.12 -58.31 -2.37
CA LEU A 77 -52.93 -59.74 -2.65
C LEU A 77 -54.21 -60.48 -3.08
N ALA A 78 -55.40 -59.96 -2.71
CA ALA A 78 -56.68 -60.51 -3.12
C ALA A 78 -57.14 -59.95 -4.48
N LEU A 79 -56.89 -58.66 -4.75
CA LEU A 79 -57.17 -58.02 -6.05
C LEU A 79 -56.23 -58.57 -7.14
N ALA A 80 -54.95 -58.76 -6.85
CA ALA A 80 -53.96 -59.28 -7.81
C ALA A 80 -54.26 -60.70 -8.32
N LYS A 81 -55.12 -61.45 -7.62
CA LYS A 81 -55.58 -62.79 -8.01
C LYS A 81 -56.95 -62.78 -8.71
N HIS A 82 -57.58 -61.62 -8.87
CA HIS A 82 -58.91 -61.50 -9.45
C HIS A 82 -58.85 -61.29 -10.96
N VAL A 83 -59.60 -62.09 -11.72
CA VAL A 83 -59.55 -62.14 -13.20
C VAL A 83 -59.72 -60.76 -13.84
N MET A 84 -60.64 -59.93 -13.35
CA MET A 84 -60.86 -58.57 -13.87
C MET A 84 -59.63 -57.64 -13.74
N ILE A 85 -58.74 -57.88 -12.76
CA ILE A 85 -57.53 -57.08 -12.55
C ILE A 85 -56.39 -57.57 -13.45
N VAL A 86 -56.34 -58.87 -13.72
CA VAL A 86 -55.43 -59.44 -14.73
C VAL A 86 -55.80 -58.94 -16.13
N LEU A 87 -57.10 -58.88 -16.45
CA LEU A 87 -57.60 -58.30 -17.70
C LEU A 87 -57.33 -56.79 -17.78
N LEU A 88 -57.58 -56.03 -16.71
CA LEU A 88 -57.22 -54.60 -16.64
C LEU A 88 -55.72 -54.39 -16.91
N GLY A 89 -54.85 -55.17 -16.25
CA GLY A 89 -53.41 -55.06 -16.42
C GLY A 89 -52.96 -55.32 -17.86
N ASN A 90 -53.56 -56.29 -18.56
CA ASN A 90 -53.30 -56.52 -19.98
C ASN A 90 -53.74 -55.34 -20.85
N ASN A 91 -54.96 -54.83 -20.65
CA ASN A 91 -55.47 -53.67 -21.40
C ASN A 91 -54.62 -52.41 -21.16
N ILE A 92 -54.14 -52.20 -19.93
CA ILE A 92 -53.21 -51.11 -19.61
C ILE A 92 -51.93 -51.28 -20.42
N ILE A 93 -51.30 -52.46 -20.43
CA ILE A 93 -50.05 -52.72 -21.17
C ILE A 93 -50.19 -52.44 -22.68
N GLU A 94 -51.35 -52.72 -23.29
CA GLU A 94 -51.63 -52.41 -24.70
C GLU A 94 -51.72 -50.90 -24.97
N MET A 95 -52.27 -50.12 -24.02
CA MET A 95 -52.38 -48.66 -24.13
C MET A 95 -51.13 -47.90 -23.62
N GLU A 96 -50.32 -48.53 -22.76
CA GLU A 96 -49.27 -47.90 -21.97
C GLU A 96 -48.22 -47.18 -22.81
N GLN A 97 -47.84 -47.78 -23.94
CA GLN A 97 -46.81 -47.23 -24.83
C GLN A 97 -47.28 -45.94 -25.52
N THR A 98 -48.52 -45.93 -26.02
CA THR A 98 -49.10 -44.75 -26.68
C THR A 98 -49.41 -43.65 -25.67
N ALA A 99 -49.95 -44.00 -24.51
CA ALA A 99 -50.20 -43.06 -23.42
C ALA A 99 -48.90 -42.41 -22.92
N LYS A 100 -47.84 -43.20 -22.76
CA LYS A 100 -46.51 -42.69 -22.42
C LYS A 100 -45.97 -41.75 -23.49
N GLN A 101 -45.99 -42.13 -24.76
CA GLN A 101 -45.50 -41.26 -25.86
C GLN A 101 -46.26 -39.92 -25.92
N GLN A 102 -47.58 -39.94 -25.72
CA GLN A 102 -48.38 -38.70 -25.66
C GLN A 102 -48.01 -37.83 -24.44
N LEU A 103 -47.76 -38.45 -23.29
CA LEU A 103 -47.34 -37.75 -22.08
C LEU A 103 -45.91 -37.20 -22.20
N GLU A 104 -44.99 -37.92 -22.83
CA GLU A 104 -43.62 -37.46 -23.15
C GLU A 104 -43.65 -36.21 -24.04
N ILE A 105 -44.45 -36.22 -25.13
CA ILE A 105 -44.61 -35.08 -26.02
C ILE A 105 -45.24 -33.89 -25.29
N SER A 106 -46.25 -34.13 -24.45
CA SER A 106 -46.91 -33.09 -23.64
C SER A 106 -45.94 -32.49 -22.60
N PHE A 107 -45.08 -33.32 -21.99
CA PHE A 107 -44.07 -32.89 -21.03
C PHE A 107 -42.94 -32.08 -21.69
N GLN A 108 -42.46 -32.52 -22.87
CA GLN A 108 -41.49 -31.75 -23.66
C GLN A 108 -42.05 -30.35 -24.01
N HIS A 109 -43.32 -30.28 -24.43
CA HIS A 109 -43.99 -29.00 -24.67
C HIS A 109 -44.10 -28.15 -23.38
N PHE A 110 -44.42 -28.76 -22.24
CA PHE A 110 -44.42 -28.10 -20.93
C PHE A 110 -43.06 -27.49 -20.58
N VAL A 111 -41.96 -28.25 -20.66
CA VAL A 111 -40.61 -27.78 -20.33
C VAL A 111 -40.15 -26.62 -21.24
N VAL A 112 -40.42 -26.72 -22.54
CA VAL A 112 -40.17 -25.60 -23.49
C VAL A 112 -41.01 -24.37 -23.14
N THR A 113 -42.26 -24.57 -22.73
CA THR A 113 -43.16 -23.46 -22.32
C THR A 113 -42.70 -22.80 -21.01
N VAL A 114 -42.24 -23.57 -20.03
CA VAL A 114 -41.63 -23.05 -18.79
C VAL A 114 -40.39 -22.23 -19.12
N SER A 115 -39.49 -22.73 -19.96
CA SER A 115 -38.27 -21.99 -20.37
C SER A 115 -38.62 -20.64 -21.02
N GLN A 116 -39.52 -20.64 -22.00
CA GLN A 116 -39.96 -19.42 -22.69
C GLN A 116 -40.62 -18.40 -21.74
N ARG A 117 -41.45 -18.87 -20.80
CA ARG A 117 -42.07 -18.01 -19.77
C ARG A 117 -41.03 -17.45 -18.81
N LEU A 118 -40.12 -18.29 -18.31
CA LEU A 118 -39.06 -17.87 -17.39
C LEU A 118 -38.13 -16.81 -17.99
N VAL A 119 -37.76 -16.95 -19.27
CA VAL A 119 -37.03 -15.91 -20.01
C VAL A 119 -37.84 -14.61 -20.10
N ASN A 120 -39.12 -14.68 -20.46
CA ASN A 120 -39.97 -13.48 -20.56
C ASN A 120 -40.21 -12.80 -19.20
N LEU A 121 -40.29 -13.56 -18.10
CA LEU A 121 -40.51 -13.06 -16.75
C LEU A 121 -39.27 -12.41 -16.10
N LEU A 122 -38.06 -12.76 -16.57
CA LEU A 122 -36.79 -12.17 -16.11
C LEU A 122 -36.23 -11.12 -17.08
N LYS A 123 -36.75 -11.04 -18.31
CA LYS A 123 -36.35 -10.09 -19.35
C LYS A 123 -36.55 -8.63 -18.88
N GLY A 124 -35.45 -7.89 -18.81
CA GLY A 124 -35.43 -6.51 -18.33
C GLY A 124 -35.15 -6.36 -16.82
N VAL A 125 -35.11 -7.48 -16.07
CA VAL A 125 -34.52 -7.54 -14.73
C VAL A 125 -33.07 -8.04 -14.81
N LEU A 126 -32.82 -9.04 -15.66
CA LEU A 126 -31.50 -9.64 -15.88
C LEU A 126 -31.25 -9.90 -17.39
N GLU A 127 -29.98 -9.91 -17.78
CA GLU A 127 -29.54 -10.61 -19.00
C GLU A 127 -29.56 -12.11 -18.71
N PHE A 128 -30.60 -12.80 -19.18
CA PHE A 128 -30.91 -14.19 -18.80
C PHE A 128 -31.28 -15.04 -20.03
N GLU A 129 -30.59 -16.17 -20.19
CA GLU A 129 -30.86 -17.21 -21.17
C GLU A 129 -31.36 -18.49 -20.47
N CYS A 130 -32.26 -19.23 -21.12
CA CYS A 130 -32.70 -20.53 -20.65
C CYS A 130 -32.91 -21.51 -21.81
N GLU A 131 -32.31 -22.70 -21.69
CA GLU A 131 -32.33 -23.77 -22.69
C GLU A 131 -32.80 -25.06 -21.99
N ALA A 132 -33.66 -25.85 -22.63
CA ALA A 132 -33.98 -27.18 -22.13
C ALA A 132 -32.83 -28.15 -22.44
N SER A 133 -32.52 -29.06 -21.53
CA SER A 133 -31.59 -30.16 -21.80
C SER A 133 -32.18 -31.15 -22.81
N GLU A 134 -31.32 -31.92 -23.50
CA GLU A 134 -31.73 -32.90 -24.52
C GLU A 134 -32.68 -34.00 -23.98
N ASP A 135 -32.60 -34.28 -22.68
CA ASP A 135 -33.47 -35.20 -21.94
C ASP A 135 -34.76 -34.55 -21.40
N TYR A 136 -34.89 -33.21 -21.48
CA TYR A 136 -35.94 -32.38 -20.90
C TYR A 136 -36.09 -32.49 -19.36
N LEU A 137 -35.22 -33.23 -18.67
CA LEU A 137 -35.21 -33.39 -17.21
C LEU A 137 -34.62 -32.18 -16.47
N SER A 138 -34.18 -31.17 -17.22
CA SER A 138 -33.68 -29.92 -16.66
C SER A 138 -33.76 -28.73 -17.61
N LEU A 139 -33.68 -27.55 -17.00
CA LEU A 139 -33.41 -26.29 -17.66
C LEU A 139 -31.99 -25.85 -17.32
N MET A 140 -31.18 -25.61 -18.35
CA MET A 140 -29.90 -24.94 -18.25
C MET A 140 -30.14 -23.43 -18.31
N THR A 141 -29.67 -22.69 -17.32
CA THR A 141 -29.78 -21.24 -17.27
C THR A 141 -28.41 -20.59 -17.42
N ARG A 142 -28.33 -19.45 -18.10
CA ARG A 142 -27.14 -18.59 -18.10
C ARG A 142 -27.58 -17.17 -17.77
N MET A 143 -26.79 -16.46 -16.96
CA MET A 143 -27.06 -15.06 -16.61
C MET A 143 -25.77 -14.27 -16.52
N ASN A 144 -25.77 -13.04 -17.03
CA ASN A 144 -24.63 -12.13 -16.92
C ASN A 144 -24.79 -11.25 -15.67
N LEU A 145 -23.91 -11.42 -14.68
CA LEU A 145 -23.82 -10.53 -13.51
C LEU A 145 -22.44 -9.85 -13.54
N ASN A 146 -22.41 -8.52 -13.63
CA ASN A 146 -21.18 -7.71 -13.59
C ASN A 146 -20.09 -8.16 -14.58
N GLY A 147 -20.49 -8.60 -15.79
CA GLY A 147 -19.58 -9.10 -16.83
C GLY A 147 -19.14 -10.55 -16.66
N LYS A 148 -19.65 -11.27 -15.66
CA LYS A 148 -19.40 -12.70 -15.43
C LYS A 148 -20.66 -13.50 -15.77
N VAL A 149 -20.54 -14.42 -16.72
CA VAL A 149 -21.61 -15.37 -17.06
C VAL A 149 -21.64 -16.49 -16.01
N ILE A 150 -22.74 -16.57 -15.27
CA ILE A 150 -23.02 -17.65 -14.32
C ILE A 150 -23.97 -18.65 -15.00
N ALA A 151 -23.59 -19.92 -15.00
CA ALA A 151 -24.43 -21.01 -15.48
C ALA A 151 -25.08 -21.76 -14.30
N GLY A 152 -26.37 -22.08 -14.44
CA GLY A 152 -27.15 -22.84 -13.47
C GLY A 152 -27.87 -24.03 -14.11
N LYS A 153 -28.30 -24.98 -13.29
CA LYS A 153 -29.14 -26.12 -13.70
C LYS A 153 -30.33 -26.24 -12.76
N ILE A 154 -31.53 -26.22 -13.31
CA ILE A 154 -32.80 -26.41 -12.60
C ILE A 154 -33.38 -27.75 -13.02
N ALA A 155 -33.68 -28.64 -12.07
CA ALA A 155 -34.31 -29.92 -12.38
C ALA A 155 -35.83 -29.77 -12.51
N THR A 156 -36.43 -30.31 -13.57
CA THR A 156 -37.87 -30.20 -13.88
C THR A 156 -38.71 -31.24 -13.11
N ILE A 157 -38.41 -31.38 -11.81
CA ILE A 157 -39.05 -32.30 -10.86
C ILE A 157 -40.47 -31.79 -10.57
N VAL A 158 -41.44 -32.29 -11.34
CA VAL A 158 -42.87 -31.92 -11.23
C VAL A 158 -43.73 -33.14 -11.56
N HIS A 159 -44.69 -33.48 -10.69
CA HIS A 159 -45.70 -34.49 -11.00
C HIS A 159 -46.59 -34.03 -12.17
N PHE A 160 -46.57 -34.75 -13.28
CA PHE A 160 -47.18 -34.31 -14.54
C PHE A 160 -48.12 -35.38 -15.10
N SER A 161 -49.43 -35.09 -15.17
CA SER A 161 -50.45 -36.03 -15.66
C SER A 161 -51.14 -35.59 -16.95
N ASN A 162 -51.74 -36.55 -17.64
CA ASN A 162 -52.49 -36.38 -18.90
C ASN A 162 -53.69 -35.40 -18.82
N HIS A 163 -54.10 -34.98 -17.62
CA HIS A 163 -55.19 -34.03 -17.40
C HIS A 163 -54.71 -32.61 -17.04
N VAL A 164 -53.40 -32.39 -16.90
CA VAL A 164 -52.82 -31.07 -16.56
C VAL A 164 -53.02 -30.10 -17.73
N ASN A 165 -53.54 -28.90 -17.44
CA ASN A 165 -53.44 -27.78 -18.37
C ASN A 165 -51.99 -27.25 -18.36
N VAL A 166 -51.20 -27.69 -19.35
CA VAL A 166 -49.79 -27.33 -19.54
C VAL A 166 -49.55 -25.82 -19.40
N ASN A 167 -50.46 -24.98 -19.92
CA ASN A 167 -50.32 -23.53 -19.92
C ASN A 167 -50.60 -22.85 -18.56
N VAL A 168 -51.18 -23.57 -17.60
CA VAL A 168 -51.38 -23.09 -16.22
C VAL A 168 -50.21 -23.53 -15.35
N LEU A 169 -49.88 -24.83 -15.35
CA LEU A 169 -48.74 -25.36 -14.59
C LEU A 169 -47.42 -24.71 -15.01
N ALA A 170 -47.25 -24.37 -16.30
CA ALA A 170 -46.05 -23.69 -16.79
C ALA A 170 -45.92 -22.24 -16.27
N GLU A 171 -47.01 -21.58 -15.86
CA GLU A 171 -46.94 -20.27 -15.20
C GLU A 171 -46.52 -20.42 -13.74
N GLU A 172 -47.20 -21.32 -13.01
CA GLU A 172 -46.97 -21.57 -11.59
C GLU A 172 -45.51 -22.01 -11.32
N VAL A 173 -44.97 -22.88 -12.18
CA VAL A 173 -43.59 -23.35 -12.10
C VAL A 173 -42.59 -22.25 -12.53
N ALA A 174 -42.91 -21.43 -13.54
CA ALA A 174 -42.03 -20.34 -13.96
C ALA A 174 -41.93 -19.21 -12.92
N GLU A 175 -43.05 -18.78 -12.30
CA GLU A 175 -43.03 -17.78 -11.21
C GLU A 175 -42.31 -18.31 -9.95
N LYS A 176 -42.44 -19.61 -9.64
CA LYS A 176 -41.65 -20.26 -8.59
C LYS A 176 -40.15 -20.17 -8.88
N TYR A 177 -39.71 -20.67 -10.05
CA TYR A 177 -38.28 -20.65 -10.42
C TYR A 177 -37.72 -19.23 -10.52
N LYS A 178 -38.48 -18.27 -11.07
CA LYS A 178 -38.14 -16.83 -11.08
C LYS A 178 -37.86 -16.31 -9.67
N THR A 179 -38.72 -16.65 -8.70
CA THR A 179 -38.54 -16.25 -7.29
C THR A 179 -37.28 -16.87 -6.68
N GLU A 180 -37.04 -18.16 -6.92
CA GLU A 180 -35.84 -18.87 -6.45
C GLU A 180 -34.55 -18.33 -7.09
N ILE A 181 -34.58 -18.01 -8.40
CA ILE A 181 -33.47 -17.37 -9.13
C ILE A 181 -33.15 -16.01 -8.53
N LEU A 182 -34.13 -15.12 -8.35
CA LEU A 182 -33.89 -13.77 -7.82
C LEU A 182 -33.32 -13.80 -6.39
N VAL A 183 -33.82 -14.69 -5.53
CA VAL A 183 -33.25 -14.91 -4.19
C VAL A 183 -31.80 -15.39 -4.25
N ASN A 184 -31.44 -16.24 -5.22
CA ASN A 184 -30.07 -16.74 -5.37
C ASN A 184 -29.14 -15.74 -6.07
N VAL A 185 -29.65 -14.90 -6.98
CA VAL A 185 -28.91 -13.79 -7.60
C VAL A 185 -28.56 -12.74 -6.56
N ASN A 186 -29.50 -12.35 -5.69
CA ASN A 186 -29.23 -11.39 -4.62
C ASN A 186 -28.13 -11.92 -3.68
N LYS A 187 -28.21 -13.18 -3.23
CA LYS A 187 -27.16 -13.82 -2.43
C LYS A 187 -25.81 -13.88 -3.16
N LEU A 188 -25.81 -14.12 -4.47
CA LEU A 188 -24.57 -14.13 -5.27
C LEU A 188 -24.00 -12.72 -5.46
N GLN A 189 -24.83 -11.68 -5.52
CA GLN A 189 -24.38 -10.29 -5.52
C GLN A 189 -23.82 -9.88 -4.15
N GLU A 190 -24.51 -10.21 -3.06
CA GLU A 190 -24.02 -10.05 -1.67
C GLU A 190 -22.65 -10.73 -1.50
N LEU A 191 -22.54 -12.00 -1.88
CA LEU A 191 -21.28 -12.75 -1.85
C LEU A 191 -20.21 -12.18 -2.81
N GLN A 192 -20.59 -11.59 -3.95
CA GLN A 192 -19.63 -10.93 -4.84
C GLN A 192 -19.14 -9.58 -4.29
N THR A 193 -19.94 -8.85 -3.52
CA THR A 193 -19.44 -7.70 -2.73
C THR A 193 -18.59 -8.15 -1.55
N GLU A 194 -18.96 -9.23 -0.84
CA GLU A 194 -18.18 -9.76 0.28
C GLU A 194 -16.84 -10.39 -0.15
N ILE A 195 -16.75 -10.99 -1.35
CA ILE A 195 -15.53 -11.66 -1.88
C ILE A 195 -14.74 -10.76 -2.86
N GLY A 196 -15.41 -9.81 -3.52
CA GLY A 196 -14.86 -9.02 -4.62
C GLY A 196 -14.22 -7.68 -4.22
N GLU A 197 -14.49 -7.16 -3.02
CA GLU A 197 -13.83 -5.94 -2.55
C GLU A 197 -12.38 -6.22 -2.11
N ASP A 198 -11.50 -6.14 -3.10
CA ASP A 198 -10.29 -5.31 -3.04
C ASP A 198 -9.53 -5.28 -1.70
N GLN A 199 -8.32 -5.84 -1.74
CA GLN A 199 -7.29 -5.61 -0.72
C GLN A 199 -6.72 -4.20 -0.84
N THR A 200 -7.58 -3.17 -0.77
CA THR A 200 -7.19 -1.76 -0.73
C THR A 200 -6.29 -1.53 0.46
N VAL A 201 -5.13 -0.95 0.22
CA VAL A 201 -4.19 -0.55 1.28
C VAL A 201 -4.46 0.91 1.60
N TYR A 202 -4.97 1.15 2.80
CA TYR A 202 -5.10 2.48 3.39
C TYR A 202 -3.85 2.78 4.20
N VAL A 203 -3.49 4.06 4.29
CA VAL A 203 -2.43 4.57 5.18
C VAL A 203 -2.96 5.64 6.11
N THR A 204 -2.48 5.58 7.35
CA THR A 204 -2.55 6.65 8.35
C THR A 204 -1.18 6.75 9.02
N THR A 205 -1.00 7.72 9.91
CA THR A 205 0.21 7.79 10.74
C THR A 205 -0.12 7.64 12.22
N VAL A 206 0.91 7.34 13.02
CA VAL A 206 0.82 7.52 14.47
C VAL A 206 0.61 9.01 14.79
N PRO A 207 -0.35 9.37 15.67
CA PRO A 207 -0.53 10.73 16.15
C PRO A 207 0.67 11.15 17.01
N ILE A 208 1.44 12.12 16.53
CA ILE A 208 2.53 12.73 17.30
C ILE A 208 2.09 14.15 17.66
N VAL A 209 2.13 14.47 18.95
CA VAL A 209 1.84 15.82 19.44
C VAL A 209 2.79 16.84 18.80
N ASN A 210 2.24 17.89 18.19
CA ASN A 210 3.04 18.91 17.53
C ASN A 210 4.00 19.56 18.55
N PRO A 211 5.33 19.59 18.29
CA PRO A 211 6.35 20.03 19.24
C PRO A 211 6.26 21.51 19.66
N VAL A 212 5.43 22.33 19.01
CA VAL A 212 5.21 23.74 19.40
C VAL A 212 3.93 23.98 20.21
N SER A 213 3.12 22.94 20.42
CA SER A 213 1.96 22.97 21.31
C SER A 213 2.35 23.14 22.80
N SER A 214 1.37 23.45 23.65
CA SER A 214 1.56 23.51 25.11
C SER A 214 1.86 22.15 25.73
N ASP A 215 1.47 21.07 25.05
CA ASP A 215 1.24 19.78 25.66
C ASP A 215 2.50 18.93 25.53
N ARG A 216 3.46 19.19 26.44
CA ARG A 216 4.73 18.48 26.47
C ARG A 216 4.50 16.98 26.58
N SER A 217 4.78 16.26 25.50
CA SER A 217 4.92 14.81 25.53
C SER A 217 5.98 14.45 26.57
N ASN A 218 5.60 13.62 27.55
CA ASN A 218 6.58 12.99 28.41
C ASN A 218 7.50 12.15 27.51
N GLY A 219 8.81 12.32 27.61
CA GLY A 219 9.82 11.68 26.74
C GLY A 219 9.99 10.16 26.94
N ARG A 220 8.88 9.46 27.18
CA ARG A 220 8.77 7.99 27.25
C ARG A 220 8.61 7.45 25.82
N THR A 221 9.07 6.22 25.60
CA THR A 221 8.76 5.49 24.36
C THR A 221 7.29 5.13 24.34
N LEU A 222 6.58 5.55 23.30
CA LEU A 222 5.20 5.15 23.03
C LEU A 222 5.19 3.75 22.44
N GLU A 223 4.32 2.88 22.94
CA GLU A 223 4.07 1.55 22.38
C GLU A 223 2.63 1.52 21.85
N VAL A 224 2.48 1.69 20.54
CA VAL A 224 1.20 1.94 19.87
C VAL A 224 0.65 0.65 19.29
N ALA A 225 -0.53 0.24 19.78
CA ALA A 225 -1.30 -0.88 19.24
C ALA A 225 -2.38 -0.37 18.30
N VAL A 226 -2.48 -0.97 17.11
CA VAL A 226 -3.44 -0.59 16.06
C VAL A 226 -4.60 -1.58 16.03
N GLN A 227 -5.83 -1.07 16.10
CA GLN A 227 -7.04 -1.88 16.04
C GLN A 227 -7.98 -1.35 14.96
N SER A 228 -8.63 -2.26 14.22
CA SER A 228 -9.71 -1.91 13.29
C SER A 228 -11.04 -2.48 13.79
N THR A 229 -12.12 -1.71 13.62
CA THR A 229 -13.44 -2.03 14.20
C THR A 229 -14.56 -1.94 13.16
N GLY A 230 -15.65 -2.67 13.38
CA GLY A 230 -16.86 -2.61 12.55
C GLY A 230 -18.03 -3.36 13.19
N TYR A 231 -19.26 -2.94 12.93
CA TYR A 231 -20.45 -3.41 13.63
C TYR A 231 -21.18 -4.55 12.89
N CYS A 232 -21.42 -5.66 13.60
CA CYS A 232 -22.25 -6.75 13.12
C CYS A 232 -23.72 -6.52 13.44
N GLU A 233 -24.51 -6.06 12.46
CA GLU A 233 -25.96 -5.96 12.56
C GLU A 233 -26.61 -7.29 12.97
N ARG A 234 -26.11 -8.42 12.45
CA ARG A 234 -26.69 -9.77 12.67
C ARG A 234 -26.46 -10.32 14.08
N CYS A 235 -25.34 -9.96 14.71
CA CYS A 235 -25.01 -10.34 16.10
C CYS A 235 -25.20 -9.20 17.11
N ALA A 236 -25.61 -8.01 16.64
CA ALA A 236 -25.64 -6.75 17.38
C ALA A 236 -24.32 -6.40 18.12
N LYS A 237 -23.16 -6.77 17.53
CA LYS A 237 -21.85 -6.80 18.21
C LYS A 237 -20.78 -6.03 17.43
N VAL A 238 -20.00 -5.18 18.12
CA VAL A 238 -18.79 -4.57 17.55
C VAL A 238 -17.70 -5.64 17.46
N LEU A 239 -17.15 -5.84 16.26
CA LEU A 239 -15.94 -6.61 16.03
C LEU A 239 -14.72 -5.71 16.22
N VAL A 240 -13.65 -6.28 16.79
CA VAL A 240 -12.35 -5.62 16.96
C VAL A 240 -11.27 -6.57 16.45
N SER A 241 -10.55 -6.15 15.42
CA SER A 241 -9.38 -6.88 14.90
C SER A 241 -8.12 -6.10 15.24
N GLN A 242 -7.31 -6.68 16.12
CA GLN A 242 -5.95 -6.21 16.40
C GLN A 242 -5.09 -6.46 15.16
N MET A 243 -4.48 -5.41 14.64
CA MET A 243 -3.41 -5.55 13.65
C MET A 243 -2.13 -5.89 14.43
N GLY A 244 -1.43 -6.96 14.04
CA GLY A 244 -0.31 -7.54 14.80
C GLY A 244 0.97 -6.68 14.89
N THR A 245 0.85 -5.39 14.59
CA THR A 245 1.89 -4.37 14.59
C THR A 245 1.79 -3.53 15.86
N ASN A 246 2.56 -3.90 16.89
CA ASN A 246 2.81 -3.02 18.04
C ASN A 246 4.04 -2.16 17.73
N VAL A 247 3.82 -0.86 17.49
CA VAL A 247 4.83 0.07 17.01
C VAL A 247 5.52 0.76 18.20
N LYS A 248 6.86 0.79 18.25
CA LYS A 248 7.61 1.40 19.37
C LYS A 248 8.34 2.65 18.93
N ILE A 249 7.75 3.81 19.22
CA ILE A 249 8.26 5.12 18.79
C ILE A 249 8.82 5.88 20.00
N ASN A 250 10.05 6.35 19.89
CA ASN A 250 10.61 7.33 20.82
C ASN A 250 10.37 8.76 20.30
N PRO A 251 9.54 9.60 20.97
CA PRO A 251 9.24 10.97 20.53
C PRO A 251 10.45 11.91 20.47
N LEU A 252 11.56 11.57 21.13
CA LEU A 252 12.82 12.32 21.08
C LEU A 252 13.71 11.91 19.90
N LYS A 253 13.41 10.79 19.24
CA LYS A 253 14.21 10.15 18.17
C LYS A 253 13.37 9.86 16.92
N LEU A 254 12.35 10.67 16.62
CA LEU A 254 11.43 10.47 15.48
C LEU A 254 12.12 10.28 14.11
N ALA A 255 13.32 10.82 13.91
CA ALA A 255 14.09 10.63 12.68
C ALA A 255 14.61 9.18 12.49
N GLU A 256 14.70 8.39 13.56
CA GLU A 256 15.06 6.96 13.55
C GLU A 256 13.85 6.04 13.35
N HIS A 257 12.63 6.60 13.36
CA HIS A 257 11.35 5.88 13.40
C HIS A 257 10.42 6.23 12.23
N LYS A 258 10.91 6.82 11.13
CA LYS A 258 10.05 7.32 10.03
C LYS A 258 9.11 6.26 9.48
N ASP A 259 9.65 5.08 9.20
CA ASP A 259 8.93 3.94 8.63
C ASP A 259 7.89 3.42 9.64
N ASP A 260 8.26 3.37 10.94
CA ASP A 260 7.36 3.03 12.05
C ASP A 260 6.17 3.99 12.17
N LEU A 261 6.30 5.25 11.72
CA LEU A 261 5.18 6.20 11.78
C LEU A 261 4.06 5.86 10.82
N LEU A 262 4.32 5.09 9.74
CA LEU A 262 3.37 4.78 8.68
C LEU A 262 2.60 3.49 8.99
N ILE A 263 1.29 3.61 9.25
CA ILE A 263 0.42 2.49 9.58
C ILE A 263 -0.38 2.08 8.34
N LEU A 264 -0.15 0.86 7.88
CA LEU A 264 -0.84 0.24 6.75
C LEU A 264 -2.05 -0.58 7.20
N ILE A 265 -3.22 -0.27 6.65
CA ILE A 265 -4.50 -0.93 6.94
C ILE A 265 -4.97 -1.62 5.66
N VAL A 266 -4.83 -2.95 5.62
CA VAL A 266 -5.13 -3.75 4.42
C VAL A 266 -6.56 -4.28 4.45
N GLY A 267 -7.29 -4.08 3.36
CA GLY A 267 -8.61 -4.63 3.09
C GLY A 267 -9.75 -3.97 3.88
N ARG A 268 -10.95 -3.98 3.30
CA ARG A 268 -12.11 -3.23 3.82
C ARG A 268 -12.94 -3.95 4.86
N THR A 269 -12.75 -5.26 5.07
CA THR A 269 -13.66 -6.10 5.85
C THR A 269 -13.01 -6.82 7.02
N LEU A 270 -13.85 -7.20 8.00
CA LEU A 270 -13.57 -8.12 9.11
C LEU A 270 -14.48 -9.34 8.99
N GLN A 271 -14.02 -10.52 9.37
CA GLN A 271 -14.90 -11.69 9.51
C GLN A 271 -15.51 -11.73 10.92
N CYS A 272 -16.80 -12.02 11.01
CA CYS A 272 -17.50 -12.20 12.28
C CYS A 272 -17.29 -13.61 12.84
N ASP A 273 -16.63 -13.75 13.99
CA ASP A 273 -16.36 -15.03 14.65
C ASP A 273 -17.63 -15.86 14.93
N GLU A 274 -18.77 -15.20 15.11
CA GLU A 274 -20.04 -15.82 15.53
C GLU A 274 -20.95 -16.24 14.37
N CYS A 275 -20.92 -15.52 13.24
CA CYS A 275 -21.82 -15.77 12.11
C CYS A 275 -21.12 -15.95 10.75
N GLY A 276 -19.79 -15.86 10.72
CA GLY A 276 -18.95 -16.05 9.53
C GLY A 276 -19.02 -14.95 8.46
N ARG A 277 -19.97 -14.02 8.56
CA ARG A 277 -20.17 -12.92 7.59
C ARG A 277 -18.98 -11.96 7.57
N LEU A 278 -18.68 -11.42 6.38
CA LEU A 278 -17.74 -10.30 6.22
C LEU A 278 -18.45 -8.96 6.45
N ILE A 279 -17.77 -8.05 7.15
CA ILE A 279 -18.35 -6.82 7.70
C ILE A 279 -17.41 -5.66 7.39
N LYS A 280 -17.94 -4.53 6.87
CA LYS A 280 -17.11 -3.35 6.60
C LYS A 280 -16.44 -2.87 7.90
N LYS A 281 -15.13 -2.61 7.84
CA LYS A 281 -14.43 -1.84 8.87
C LYS A 281 -14.90 -0.38 8.80
N GLU A 282 -15.32 0.16 9.93
CA GLU A 282 -15.75 1.55 10.06
C GLU A 282 -14.59 2.45 10.47
N LYS A 283 -13.78 2.02 11.45
CA LYS A 283 -12.81 2.88 12.12
C LYS A 283 -11.49 2.17 12.42
N VAL A 284 -10.43 2.96 12.56
CA VAL A 284 -9.16 2.57 13.17
C VAL A 284 -8.98 3.32 14.48
N LEU A 285 -8.57 2.59 15.52
CA LEU A 285 -8.26 3.08 16.85
C LEU A 285 -6.78 2.83 17.14
N LEU A 286 -6.08 3.87 17.61
CA LEU A 286 -4.67 3.81 17.96
C LEU A 286 -4.53 3.98 19.48
N TRP A 287 -3.95 2.99 20.16
CA TRP A 287 -3.89 2.93 21.62
C TRP A 287 -2.44 2.90 22.13
N GLU A 288 -2.13 3.61 23.21
CA GLU A 288 -0.87 3.40 23.95
C GLU A 288 -1.01 2.19 24.88
N GLN A 289 -0.29 1.11 24.58
CA GLN A 289 -0.41 -0.18 25.27
C GLN A 289 0.01 -0.13 26.75
N GLN A 290 0.82 0.84 27.17
CA GLN A 290 1.30 0.96 28.55
C GLN A 290 0.36 1.74 29.48
N THR A 291 -0.55 2.53 28.92
CA THR A 291 -1.49 3.39 29.67
C THR A 291 -2.96 3.06 29.39
N GLU A 292 -3.22 2.22 28.37
CA GLU A 292 -4.54 1.94 27.80
C GLU A 292 -5.25 3.24 27.31
N GLN A 293 -4.50 4.30 27.04
CA GLN A 293 -5.04 5.55 26.53
C GLN A 293 -5.26 5.48 25.01
N LEU A 294 -6.45 5.87 24.55
CA LEU A 294 -6.74 6.13 23.14
C LEU A 294 -5.98 7.39 22.69
N LEU A 295 -5.18 7.27 21.63
CA LEU A 295 -4.36 8.35 21.06
C LEU A 295 -5.07 9.09 19.93
N ASP A 296 -5.74 8.37 19.02
CA ASP A 296 -6.52 8.92 17.92
C ASP A 296 -7.55 7.89 17.41
N GLU A 297 -8.66 8.38 16.85
CA GLU A 297 -9.74 7.60 16.23
C GLU A 297 -10.01 8.20 14.85
N ARG A 298 -9.97 7.37 13.80
CA ARG A 298 -10.21 7.83 12.41
C ARG A 298 -11.20 6.92 11.69
N LEU A 299 -12.09 7.48 10.87
CA LEU A 299 -12.95 6.68 10.01
C LEU A 299 -12.14 6.17 8.82
N ILE A 300 -12.37 4.93 8.39
CA ILE A 300 -11.59 4.32 7.29
C ILE A 300 -11.87 4.99 5.94
N ASP A 301 -13.07 5.54 5.76
CA ASP A 301 -13.44 6.32 4.58
C ASP A 301 -12.73 7.70 4.51
N GLU A 302 -12.14 8.18 5.62
CA GLU A 302 -11.33 9.40 5.67
C GLU A 302 -9.83 9.14 5.38
N LEU A 303 -9.39 7.88 5.40
CA LEU A 303 -7.98 7.52 5.26
C LEU A 303 -7.47 7.62 3.81
N MET A 304 -6.16 7.79 3.67
CA MET A 304 -5.50 7.89 2.37
C MET A 304 -5.36 6.50 1.73
N VAL A 305 -5.91 6.32 0.52
CA VAL A 305 -5.86 5.06 -0.24
C VAL A 305 -4.58 5.00 -1.07
N LEU A 306 -3.64 4.12 -0.70
CA LEU A 306 -2.38 3.95 -1.45
C LEU A 306 -2.56 3.23 -2.78
N GLY A 307 -3.49 2.27 -2.86
CA GLY A 307 -3.72 1.44 -4.03
C GLY A 307 -4.32 0.08 -3.64
N GLN A 308 -4.33 -0.89 -4.57
CA GLN A 308 -4.69 -2.28 -4.27
C GLN A 308 -3.44 -3.11 -3.96
N LEU A 309 -3.51 -4.10 -3.07
CA LEU A 309 -2.34 -4.93 -2.71
C LEU A 309 -1.69 -5.65 -3.93
N GLN A 310 -2.44 -5.85 -5.02
CA GLN A 310 -1.91 -6.36 -6.30
C GLN A 310 -0.92 -5.38 -6.97
N GLU A 311 -1.02 -4.08 -6.69
CA GLU A 311 -0.16 -3.00 -7.18
C GLU A 311 1.00 -2.72 -6.20
N TYR A 312 1.54 -3.75 -5.54
CA TYR A 312 2.51 -3.64 -4.45
C TYR A 312 3.70 -2.71 -4.78
N GLU A 313 4.26 -2.78 -5.99
CA GLU A 313 5.34 -1.90 -6.44
C GLU A 313 4.95 -0.41 -6.44
N SER A 314 3.70 -0.09 -6.81
CA SER A 314 3.19 1.28 -6.79
C SER A 314 2.90 1.76 -5.37
N ILE A 315 2.49 0.86 -4.47
CA ILE A 315 2.32 1.16 -3.03
C ILE A 315 3.69 1.43 -2.39
N GLN A 316 4.69 0.57 -2.62
CA GLN A 316 6.03 0.72 -2.08
C GLN A 316 6.67 2.04 -2.55
N MET A 317 6.62 2.34 -3.86
CA MET A 317 7.13 3.59 -4.42
C MET A 317 6.49 4.85 -3.79
N ARG A 318 5.22 4.79 -3.36
CA ARG A 318 4.54 5.89 -2.65
C ARG A 318 4.98 5.98 -1.19
N LEU A 319 5.31 4.87 -0.54
CA LEU A 319 5.82 4.83 0.83
C LEU A 319 7.26 5.33 0.90
N ASP A 320 8.13 4.83 0.02
CA ASP A 320 9.53 5.25 -0.09
C ASP A 320 9.61 6.77 -0.31
N ALA A 321 8.83 7.30 -1.25
CA ALA A 321 8.75 8.73 -1.53
C ALA A 321 8.24 9.58 -0.34
N ALA A 322 7.43 9.00 0.55
CA ALA A 322 6.96 9.67 1.77
C ALA A 322 8.03 9.66 2.88
N VAL A 323 8.77 8.56 3.05
CA VAL A 323 9.91 8.48 3.97
C VAL A 323 11.05 9.43 3.55
N GLU A 324 11.33 9.50 2.24
CA GLU A 324 12.31 10.38 1.64
C GLU A 324 11.86 11.86 1.51
N HIS A 325 10.62 12.19 1.92
CA HIS A 325 10.04 13.54 1.75
C HIS A 325 10.90 14.64 2.40
N GLU A 326 11.49 14.38 3.57
CA GLU A 326 12.43 15.31 4.22
C GLU A 326 13.70 15.54 3.38
N SER A 327 14.25 14.50 2.75
CA SER A 327 15.42 14.60 1.86
C SER A 327 15.08 15.42 0.60
N TYR A 328 13.95 15.09 -0.02
CA TYR A 328 13.41 15.81 -1.20
C TYR A 328 13.14 17.30 -0.89
N PHE A 329 12.72 17.61 0.34
CA PHE A 329 12.54 18.98 0.80
C PHE A 329 13.88 19.71 0.90
N TYR A 330 14.93 19.15 1.50
CA TYR A 330 16.20 19.86 1.68
C TYR A 330 16.86 20.26 0.35
N GLU A 331 16.74 19.45 -0.71
CA GLU A 331 17.16 19.83 -2.07
C GLU A 331 16.45 21.08 -2.62
N ARG A 332 15.22 21.35 -2.16
CA ARG A 332 14.30 22.40 -2.66
C ARG A 332 13.95 23.44 -1.60
N ALA A 333 14.67 23.44 -0.48
CA ALA A 333 14.33 24.23 0.70
C ALA A 333 14.52 25.74 0.48
N GLU A 334 15.56 26.17 -0.24
CA GLU A 334 15.81 27.61 -0.44
C GLU A 334 14.70 28.33 -1.22
N PRO A 335 14.17 27.83 -2.36
CA PRO A 335 12.97 28.39 -2.98
C PRO A 335 11.78 28.52 -2.03
N PHE A 336 11.50 27.47 -1.23
CA PHE A 336 10.43 27.49 -0.23
C PHE A 336 10.65 28.55 0.86
N TRP A 337 11.83 28.56 1.48
CA TRP A 337 12.16 29.51 2.55
C TRP A 337 12.14 30.96 2.06
N ASN A 338 12.60 31.24 0.83
CA ASN A 338 12.54 32.58 0.25
C ASN A 338 11.08 33.03 0.01
N ALA A 339 10.23 32.17 -0.56
CA ALA A 339 8.82 32.48 -0.78
C ALA A 339 8.05 32.66 0.56
N TYR A 340 8.26 31.75 1.53
CA TYR A 340 7.61 31.81 2.83
C TYR A 340 8.00 33.07 3.61
N THR A 341 9.30 33.40 3.60
CA THR A 341 9.82 34.61 4.22
C THR A 341 9.30 35.88 3.53
N PHE A 342 9.22 35.88 2.19
CA PHE A 342 8.66 37.01 1.44
C PHE A 342 7.19 37.28 1.82
N VAL A 343 6.35 36.25 1.85
CA VAL A 343 4.95 36.39 2.29
C VAL A 343 4.86 36.87 3.73
N ALA A 344 5.63 36.27 4.65
CA ALA A 344 5.69 36.69 6.05
C ALA A 344 6.11 38.16 6.21
N LEU A 345 7.11 38.63 5.47
CA LEU A 345 7.56 40.03 5.48
C LEU A 345 6.44 41.02 5.10
N THR A 346 5.55 40.68 4.14
CA THR A 346 4.44 41.56 3.75
C THR A 346 3.36 41.73 4.83
N GLN A 347 3.25 40.80 5.79
CA GLN A 347 2.27 40.83 6.88
C GLN A 347 2.94 40.54 8.24
N TRP A 348 4.17 41.04 8.44
CA TRP A 348 5.09 40.65 9.52
C TRP A 348 4.45 40.53 10.90
N GLU A 349 3.75 41.58 11.35
CA GLU A 349 3.12 41.62 12.67
C GLU A 349 2.09 40.48 12.87
N ARG A 350 1.33 40.13 11.83
CA ARG A 350 0.33 39.06 11.88
C ARG A 350 0.99 37.69 11.90
N PHE A 351 1.97 37.46 11.04
CA PHE A 351 2.72 36.20 11.02
C PHE A 351 3.50 35.97 12.33
N CYS A 352 4.03 37.03 12.96
CA CYS A 352 4.60 36.93 14.31
C CYS A 352 3.54 36.68 15.39
N GLN A 353 2.34 37.24 15.30
CA GLN A 353 1.23 36.95 16.22
C GLN A 353 0.74 35.50 16.14
N GLU A 354 0.88 34.83 14.99
CA GLU A 354 0.60 33.39 14.82
C GLU A 354 1.66 32.48 15.46
N LEU A 355 2.90 32.94 15.71
CA LEU A 355 3.94 32.13 16.36
C LEU A 355 3.61 31.79 17.83
N THR A 356 3.87 30.56 18.24
CA THR A 356 3.77 30.08 19.63
C THR A 356 4.91 30.60 20.52
N ARG A 357 4.80 30.43 21.85
CA ARG A 357 5.88 30.78 22.79
C ARG A 357 7.18 30.01 22.50
N ILE A 358 7.09 28.76 22.06
CA ILE A 358 8.26 27.91 21.78
C ILE A 358 9.01 28.45 20.55
N GLU A 359 8.30 28.68 19.44
CA GLU A 359 8.87 29.21 18.19
C GLU A 359 9.49 30.60 18.36
N LEU A 360 8.84 31.47 19.15
CA LEU A 360 9.39 32.79 19.48
C LEU A 360 10.71 32.70 20.27
N ILE A 361 10.88 31.71 21.14
CA ILE A 361 12.14 31.48 21.86
C ILE A 361 13.22 30.96 20.90
N GLU A 362 12.91 29.96 20.07
CA GLU A 362 13.87 29.37 19.13
C GLU A 362 14.35 30.37 18.06
N GLY A 363 13.43 31.20 17.53
CA GLY A 363 13.79 32.31 16.65
C GLY A 363 14.65 33.38 17.34
N LEU A 364 14.35 33.71 18.61
CA LEU A 364 15.10 34.74 19.35
C LEU A 364 16.49 34.28 19.81
N ARG A 365 16.73 32.97 20.02
CA ARG A 365 18.03 32.44 20.48
C ARG A 365 19.20 32.90 19.61
N HIS A 366 18.98 33.05 18.30
CA HIS A 366 20.01 33.52 17.37
C HIS A 366 20.44 35.00 17.61
N PHE A 367 19.66 35.78 18.37
CA PHE A 367 19.91 37.20 18.62
C PHE A 367 20.20 37.53 20.09
N SER A 368 20.00 36.58 21.02
CA SER A 368 20.20 36.80 22.45
C SER A 368 20.17 35.49 23.23
N ASP A 369 21.27 35.18 23.95
CA ASP A 369 21.33 34.03 24.86
C ASP A 369 20.54 34.26 26.17
N ASP A 370 20.38 35.53 26.59
CA ASP A 370 19.66 35.97 27.81
C ASP A 370 18.12 35.84 27.70
N LEU A 371 17.63 34.67 27.28
CA LEU A 371 16.21 34.35 27.15
C LEU A 371 15.72 33.52 28.34
N LEU A 372 15.04 34.20 29.26
CA LEU A 372 14.25 33.54 30.30
C LEU A 372 13.16 32.69 29.63
N VAL A 373 13.25 31.37 29.78
CA VAL A 373 12.35 30.38 29.17
C VAL A 373 10.88 30.67 29.50
N ASP A 374 10.60 31.22 30.68
CA ASP A 374 9.26 31.57 31.17
C ASP A 374 8.78 32.98 30.84
N SER A 375 9.39 33.62 29.83
CA SER A 375 8.85 34.84 29.22
C SER A 375 7.47 34.60 28.60
N SER A 376 6.53 35.55 28.79
CA SER A 376 5.22 35.50 28.12
C SER A 376 5.32 35.81 26.62
N LYS A 377 4.31 35.40 25.83
CA LYS A 377 4.26 35.63 24.38
C LYS A 377 4.37 37.11 24.04
N GLU A 378 3.75 37.98 24.83
CA GLU A 378 3.75 39.45 24.63
C GLU A 378 5.12 40.07 24.94
N MET A 379 5.86 39.53 25.92
CA MET A 379 7.23 39.97 26.20
C MET A 379 8.20 39.52 25.09
N LEU A 380 8.03 38.30 24.59
CA LEU A 380 8.83 37.77 23.48
C LEU A 380 8.58 38.57 22.20
N LEU A 381 7.33 38.85 21.83
CA LEU A 381 6.99 39.70 20.67
C LEU A 381 7.64 41.09 20.75
N LYS A 382 7.54 41.77 21.91
CA LYS A 382 8.22 43.06 22.17
C LYS A 382 9.76 42.98 22.14
N ARG A 383 10.34 41.77 22.27
CA ARG A 383 11.78 41.53 22.12
C ARG A 383 12.15 41.24 20.67
N VAL A 384 11.28 40.58 19.88
CA VAL A 384 11.39 40.47 18.41
C VAL A 384 11.39 41.87 17.79
N GLU A 385 10.41 42.73 18.11
CA GLU A 385 10.33 44.12 17.64
C GLU A 385 11.60 44.94 17.95
N ARG A 386 12.26 44.64 19.08
CA ARG A 386 13.45 45.37 19.55
C ARG A 386 14.74 44.91 18.90
N LEU A 387 14.88 43.60 18.64
CA LEU A 387 16.13 43.00 18.14
C LEU A 387 16.11 42.80 16.62
N VAL A 388 14.99 42.36 16.06
CA VAL A 388 14.86 41.88 14.67
C VAL A 388 14.43 43.04 13.76
N LYS A 389 15.37 43.94 13.47
CA LYS A 389 15.08 45.23 12.80
C LYS A 389 15.25 45.21 11.29
N SER A 390 16.38 44.70 10.80
CA SER A 390 16.67 44.66 9.37
C SER A 390 15.88 43.55 8.68
N GLU A 391 15.71 43.66 7.36
CA GLU A 391 15.04 42.59 6.60
C GLU A 391 15.81 41.27 6.72
N THR A 392 17.15 41.33 6.72
CA THR A 392 18.04 40.18 6.94
C THR A 392 17.82 39.51 8.31
N ASP A 393 17.69 40.28 9.39
CA ASP A 393 17.35 39.73 10.72
C ASP A 393 16.02 39.00 10.66
N LYS A 394 15.01 39.61 10.01
CA LYS A 394 13.68 39.02 9.85
C LYS A 394 13.72 37.71 9.08
N ARG A 395 14.55 37.59 8.03
CA ARG A 395 14.70 36.33 7.29
C ARG A 395 15.28 35.21 8.16
N VAL A 396 16.34 35.51 8.92
CA VAL A 396 17.01 34.53 9.80
C VAL A 396 16.09 34.13 10.96
N PHE A 397 15.46 35.10 11.62
CA PHE A 397 14.45 34.87 12.67
C PHE A 397 13.30 34.01 12.17
N TRP A 398 12.70 34.35 11.02
CA TRP A 398 11.54 33.64 10.48
C TRP A 398 11.86 32.17 10.17
N ARG A 399 13.00 31.91 9.53
CA ARG A 399 13.47 30.55 9.25
C ARG A 399 13.66 29.76 10.54
N LYS A 400 14.38 30.30 11.53
CA LYS A 400 14.66 29.59 12.80
C LYS A 400 13.41 29.36 13.66
N ALA A 401 12.49 30.32 13.71
CA ALA A 401 11.22 30.15 14.42
C ALA A 401 10.33 29.05 13.82
N ASN A 402 10.38 28.85 12.49
CA ASN A 402 9.52 27.88 11.79
C ASN A 402 10.16 26.51 11.56
N GLU A 403 11.49 26.39 11.68
CA GLU A 403 12.26 25.19 11.32
C GLU A 403 11.75 23.91 12.00
N ILE A 404 11.37 24.00 13.28
CA ILE A 404 10.80 22.89 14.05
C ILE A 404 9.47 22.41 13.45
N VAL A 405 8.55 23.33 13.14
CA VAL A 405 7.23 23.00 12.57
C VAL A 405 7.36 22.38 11.17
N ILE A 406 8.24 22.93 10.33
CA ILE A 406 8.52 22.32 9.02
C ILE A 406 9.10 20.91 9.18
N SER A 407 10.05 20.71 10.11
CA SER A 407 10.60 19.37 10.39
C SER A 407 9.55 18.38 10.93
N HIS A 408 8.53 18.86 11.63
CA HIS A 408 7.44 18.02 12.14
C HIS A 408 6.55 17.50 11.00
N TYR A 409 6.11 18.36 10.08
CA TYR A 409 5.28 17.94 8.95
C TYR A 409 6.02 17.07 7.93
N LEU A 410 7.33 17.26 7.77
CA LEU A 410 8.19 16.39 6.96
C LEU A 410 8.44 15.01 7.58
N ARG A 411 8.33 14.89 8.93
CA ARG A 411 8.43 13.60 9.64
C ARG A 411 7.11 12.86 9.69
N LEU A 412 6.00 13.55 9.96
CA LEU A 412 4.67 12.95 9.87
C LEU A 412 4.31 12.53 8.44
N THR A 413 4.91 13.16 7.43
CA THR A 413 4.48 13.07 6.02
C THR A 413 3.05 13.59 5.81
N LEU A 414 2.66 13.78 4.55
CA LEU A 414 1.31 14.22 4.17
C LEU A 414 0.17 13.29 4.62
N PHE A 415 0.45 12.03 4.96
CA PHE A 415 -0.54 11.08 5.46
C PHE A 415 -0.97 11.36 6.91
N GLY A 416 -0.15 12.13 7.66
CA GLY A 416 -0.41 12.46 9.07
C GLY A 416 -1.09 13.81 9.30
N TRP A 417 -1.22 14.65 8.28
CA TRP A 417 -1.70 16.03 8.42
C TRP A 417 -3.18 16.13 8.78
N ASP A 418 -3.48 16.50 10.03
CA ASP A 418 -4.82 16.90 10.48
C ASP A 418 -4.97 18.42 10.35
N LEU A 419 -5.42 18.88 9.18
CA LEU A 419 -5.51 20.31 8.87
C LEU A 419 -6.32 21.07 9.94
N SER A 420 -7.40 20.46 10.46
CA SER A 420 -8.29 21.08 11.45
C SER A 420 -7.61 21.31 12.80
N LYS A 421 -6.83 20.33 13.30
CA LYS A 421 -6.03 20.49 14.53
C LYS A 421 -4.87 21.46 14.31
N GLU A 422 -4.16 21.35 13.19
CA GLU A 422 -2.94 22.13 12.92
C GLU A 422 -3.20 23.63 12.70
N LEU A 423 -4.32 23.99 12.04
CA LEU A 423 -4.75 25.39 11.88
C LEU A 423 -4.92 26.13 13.21
N LEU A 424 -5.35 25.42 14.27
CA LEU A 424 -5.51 25.95 15.62
C LEU A 424 -4.18 26.09 16.38
N ILE A 425 -3.18 25.26 16.06
CA ILE A 425 -1.88 25.22 16.74
C ILE A 425 -0.91 26.25 16.15
N ILE A 426 -0.73 26.26 14.83
CA ILE A 426 0.30 27.09 14.18
C ILE A 426 -0.22 28.38 13.55
N GLY A 427 -1.54 28.54 13.41
CA GLY A 427 -2.19 29.71 12.83
C GLY A 427 -2.59 29.53 11.35
N GLU A 428 -3.73 30.10 11.00
CA GLU A 428 -4.43 29.90 9.71
C GLU A 428 -3.54 30.16 8.49
N LYS A 429 -2.77 31.25 8.48
CA LYS A 429 -2.00 31.67 7.30
C LYS A 429 -0.68 30.93 7.21
N ARG A 430 -0.08 30.59 8.35
CA ARG A 430 1.10 29.74 8.42
C ARG A 430 0.79 28.34 7.91
N ALA A 431 -0.25 27.70 8.43
CA ALA A 431 -0.72 26.40 7.92
C ALA A 431 -1.11 26.49 6.45
N GLY A 432 -1.92 27.47 6.05
CA GLY A 432 -2.31 27.67 4.65
C GLY A 432 -1.11 27.80 3.70
N PHE A 433 -0.08 28.58 4.05
CA PHE A 433 1.13 28.67 3.23
C PHE A 433 1.93 27.35 3.23
N ILE A 434 2.14 26.75 4.40
CA ILE A 434 2.94 25.52 4.51
C ILE A 434 2.29 24.40 3.71
N PHE A 435 1.01 24.13 3.95
CA PHE A 435 0.28 23.08 3.25
C PHE A 435 0.02 23.39 1.76
N GLN A 436 0.08 24.66 1.31
CA GLN A 436 -0.03 25.01 -0.12
C GLN A 436 1.30 25.02 -0.89
N TYR A 437 2.46 25.15 -0.21
CA TYR A 437 3.75 25.37 -0.89
C TYR A 437 4.93 24.51 -0.42
N LEU A 438 4.78 23.64 0.58
CA LEU A 438 5.83 22.70 0.99
C LEU A 438 6.20 21.77 -0.19
N PRO A 439 7.47 21.71 -0.65
CA PRO A 439 7.90 20.79 -1.71
C PRO A 439 7.58 19.32 -1.39
N PHE A 440 7.03 18.57 -2.37
CA PHE A 440 6.75 17.14 -2.28
C PHE A 440 7.10 16.41 -3.60
N PRO A 441 7.47 15.12 -3.57
CA PRO A 441 7.69 14.30 -4.77
C PRO A 441 6.42 14.16 -5.63
N GLU A 442 6.55 14.18 -6.96
CA GLU A 442 5.40 14.14 -7.88
C GLU A 442 4.50 12.90 -7.71
N VAL A 443 5.07 11.77 -7.29
CA VAL A 443 4.35 10.52 -6.94
C VAL A 443 3.29 10.75 -5.85
N LEU A 444 3.49 11.73 -4.98
CA LEU A 444 2.60 12.03 -3.85
C LEU A 444 1.51 13.06 -4.19
N LYS A 445 1.55 13.66 -5.38
CA LYS A 445 0.61 14.70 -5.82
C LYS A 445 -0.89 14.34 -5.67
N PRO A 446 -1.36 13.11 -5.97
CA PRO A 446 -2.78 12.78 -5.84
C PRO A 446 -3.32 12.80 -4.41
N PHE A 447 -2.46 12.59 -3.41
CA PHE A 447 -2.82 12.68 -2.00
C PHE A 447 -2.79 14.14 -1.51
N TYR A 448 -1.82 14.90 -2.01
CA TYR A 448 -1.68 16.32 -1.75
C TYR A 448 -2.88 17.14 -2.29
N GLU A 449 -3.41 16.80 -3.46
CA GLU A 449 -4.55 17.49 -4.06
C GLU A 449 -5.79 17.47 -3.16
N LYS A 450 -6.06 16.35 -2.45
CA LYS A 450 -7.13 16.28 -1.43
C LYS A 450 -6.98 17.30 -0.30
N HIS A 451 -5.74 17.58 0.12
CA HIS A 451 -5.46 18.61 1.14
C HIS A 451 -5.59 20.02 0.55
N ALA A 452 -5.29 20.22 -0.73
CA ALA A 452 -5.43 21.50 -1.42
C ALA A 452 -6.90 21.92 -1.64
N ASP A 453 -7.82 20.95 -1.79
CA ASP A 453 -9.27 21.20 -1.90
C ASP A 453 -9.83 21.91 -0.65
N PHE A 454 -9.35 21.54 0.55
CA PHE A 454 -9.74 22.14 1.83
C PHE A 454 -9.50 23.67 1.86
N PHE A 455 -8.35 24.11 1.34
CA PHE A 455 -8.01 25.53 1.25
C PHE A 455 -8.75 26.21 0.09
N SER A 456 -8.92 25.51 -1.04
CA SER A 456 -9.59 26.03 -2.23
C SER A 456 -11.05 26.42 -1.98
N LEU A 457 -11.75 25.72 -1.07
CA LEU A 457 -13.13 26.06 -0.67
C LEU A 457 -13.26 27.39 0.10
N ASN A 458 -12.18 27.88 0.72
CA ASN A 458 -12.17 29.12 1.52
C ASN A 458 -11.49 30.31 0.79
N ALA A 459 -10.71 30.03 -0.26
CA ALA A 459 -9.77 30.96 -0.90
C ALA A 459 -10.40 32.00 -1.85
N THR A 460 -11.17 32.96 -1.32
CA THR A 460 -11.68 34.10 -2.11
C THR A 460 -10.62 35.18 -2.42
N THR A 461 -9.41 35.10 -1.83
CA THR A 461 -8.35 36.12 -1.98
C THR A 461 -7.09 35.65 -2.72
N ASP A 462 -6.84 34.34 -2.81
CA ASP A 462 -5.46 33.86 -2.93
C ASP A 462 -4.95 33.62 -4.36
N LEU A 463 -5.85 33.73 -5.35
CA LEU A 463 -5.49 33.86 -6.78
C LEU A 463 -4.42 34.94 -7.02
N LYS A 464 -4.40 36.01 -6.22
CA LYS A 464 -3.37 37.06 -6.29
C LYS A 464 -2.01 36.60 -5.75
N GLN A 465 -1.97 35.74 -4.73
CA GLN A 465 -0.73 35.22 -4.16
C GLN A 465 -0.12 34.16 -5.10
N GLN A 466 -0.95 33.24 -5.62
CA GLN A 466 -0.54 32.28 -6.65
C GLN A 466 0.07 32.99 -7.87
N ASN A 467 -0.61 34.02 -8.41
CA ASN A 467 -0.10 34.84 -9.53
C ASN A 467 1.21 35.60 -9.23
N ILE A 468 1.55 35.85 -7.96
CA ILE A 468 2.83 36.45 -7.55
C ILE A 468 3.92 35.37 -7.49
N ILE A 469 3.60 34.21 -6.91
CA ILE A 469 4.53 33.09 -6.74
C ILE A 469 4.90 32.45 -8.10
N GLU A 470 3.94 32.26 -9.01
CA GLU A 470 4.22 31.81 -10.38
C GLU A 470 5.17 32.76 -11.12
N LYS A 471 4.97 34.08 -10.98
CA LYS A 471 5.86 35.10 -11.58
C LYS A 471 7.26 35.08 -10.94
N GLN A 472 7.36 34.82 -9.63
CA GLN A 472 8.66 34.62 -8.98
C GLN A 472 9.35 33.33 -9.45
N GLN A 473 8.63 32.22 -9.64
CA GLN A 473 9.20 30.99 -10.20
C GLN A 473 9.66 31.18 -11.66
N GLN A 474 8.89 31.91 -12.48
CA GLN A 474 9.30 32.28 -13.83
C GLN A 474 10.56 33.16 -13.83
N LEU A 475 10.62 34.17 -12.96
CA LEU A 475 11.79 35.04 -12.79
C LEU A 475 13.03 34.27 -12.31
N ILE A 476 12.88 33.32 -11.37
CA ILE A 476 13.97 32.47 -10.90
C ILE A 476 14.50 31.59 -12.04
N ARG A 477 13.61 30.98 -12.85
CA ARG A 477 14.01 30.20 -14.04
C ARG A 477 14.74 31.06 -15.07
N GLN A 478 14.28 32.30 -15.31
CA GLN A 478 14.97 33.27 -16.17
C GLN A 478 16.37 33.61 -15.63
N LEU A 479 16.50 33.96 -14.34
CA LEU A 479 17.78 34.27 -13.71
C LEU A 479 18.74 33.07 -13.67
N GLN A 480 18.24 31.84 -13.54
CA GLN A 480 19.04 30.62 -13.67
C GLN A 480 19.53 30.42 -15.12
N GLN A 481 18.68 30.65 -16.11
CA GLN A 481 19.04 30.57 -17.52
C GLN A 481 20.04 31.66 -17.93
N GLU A 482 19.86 32.90 -17.45
CA GLU A 482 20.80 34.01 -17.64
C GLU A 482 22.15 33.73 -16.96
N ASN A 483 22.16 33.22 -15.73
CA ASN A 483 23.41 32.80 -15.08
C ASN A 483 24.11 31.66 -15.82
N GLY A 484 23.36 30.70 -16.37
CA GLY A 484 23.91 29.66 -17.25
C GLY A 484 24.61 30.26 -18.47
N ILE A 485 23.93 31.15 -19.19
CA ILE A 485 24.47 31.88 -20.36
C ILE A 485 25.66 32.77 -19.98
N LEU A 486 25.66 33.39 -18.80
CA LEU A 486 26.78 34.21 -18.31
C LEU A 486 27.98 33.34 -17.91
N SER A 487 27.75 32.17 -17.32
CA SER A 487 28.80 31.21 -16.97
C SER A 487 29.42 30.57 -18.23
N GLU A 488 28.61 30.24 -19.23
CA GLU A 488 29.07 29.81 -20.56
C GLU A 488 29.90 30.91 -21.25
N LYS A 489 29.43 32.16 -21.22
CA LYS A 489 30.18 33.33 -21.74
C LYS A 489 31.51 33.51 -21.00
N LEU A 490 31.54 33.40 -19.66
CA LEU A 490 32.76 33.46 -18.87
C LEU A 490 33.71 32.31 -19.25
N GLY A 491 33.22 31.07 -19.35
CA GLY A 491 34.01 29.93 -19.84
C GLY A 491 34.64 30.20 -21.21
N SER A 492 33.84 30.64 -22.18
CA SER A 492 34.32 31.00 -23.52
C SER A 492 35.34 32.15 -23.51
N ALA A 493 35.19 33.12 -22.60
CA ALA A 493 36.13 34.22 -22.43
C ALA A 493 37.45 33.74 -21.80
N TYR A 494 37.40 32.86 -20.81
CA TYR A 494 38.59 32.24 -20.21
C TYR A 494 39.33 31.34 -21.20
N SER A 495 38.65 30.49 -21.97
CA SER A 495 39.28 29.70 -23.03
C SER A 495 39.93 30.59 -24.10
N ARG A 496 39.26 31.70 -24.48
CA ARG A 496 39.83 32.67 -25.42
C ARG A 496 41.02 33.45 -24.85
N ILE A 497 41.02 33.74 -23.54
CA ILE A 497 42.19 34.29 -22.85
C ILE A 497 43.33 33.27 -22.89
N GLU A 498 43.06 31.99 -22.58
CA GLU A 498 44.06 30.91 -22.64
C GLU A 498 44.64 30.72 -24.05
N GLU A 499 43.83 30.86 -25.11
CA GLU A 499 44.29 30.88 -26.51
C GLU A 499 45.16 32.11 -26.83
N MET A 500 44.78 33.29 -26.35
CA MET A 500 45.57 34.52 -26.49
C MET A 500 46.88 34.48 -25.69
N GLU A 501 46.89 33.85 -24.52
CA GLU A 501 48.09 33.58 -23.73
C GLU A 501 49.00 32.57 -24.43
N LYS A 502 48.47 31.44 -24.93
CA LYS A 502 49.25 30.46 -25.71
C LYS A 502 49.85 31.08 -26.98
N THR A 503 49.08 31.83 -27.75
CA THR A 503 49.57 32.48 -28.98
C THR A 503 50.56 33.61 -28.69
N SER A 504 50.32 34.45 -27.67
CA SER A 504 51.31 35.46 -27.25
C SER A 504 52.59 34.83 -26.71
N PHE A 505 52.51 33.69 -26.02
CA PHE A 505 53.68 32.92 -25.56
C PHE A 505 54.51 32.41 -26.75
N MET A 506 53.88 31.91 -27.82
CA MET A 506 54.58 31.53 -29.06
C MET A 506 55.24 32.73 -29.76
N VAL A 507 54.53 33.86 -29.92
CA VAL A 507 55.08 35.09 -30.52
C VAL A 507 56.25 35.66 -29.69
N VAL A 508 56.22 35.49 -28.37
CA VAL A 508 57.32 35.86 -27.45
C VAL A 508 58.47 34.85 -27.50
N GLN A 509 58.25 33.58 -27.86
CA GLN A 509 59.32 32.61 -28.08
C GLN A 509 60.05 32.86 -29.41
N GLU A 510 59.35 33.15 -30.51
CA GLU A 510 59.98 33.39 -31.82
C GLU A 510 60.88 34.63 -31.86
N ASN A 511 60.59 35.66 -31.04
CA ASN A 511 61.39 36.89 -30.94
C ASN A 511 62.43 36.91 -29.80
N ARG A 512 62.60 35.83 -29.03
CA ARG A 512 63.63 35.77 -27.97
C ARG A 512 64.95 35.23 -28.50
N ASN A 513 65.94 36.13 -28.57
CA ASN A 513 67.31 35.83 -28.96
C ASN A 513 67.86 34.65 -28.12
N SER A 514 68.35 33.59 -28.77
CA SER A 514 68.66 32.31 -28.11
C SER A 514 69.72 32.42 -27.00
N LYS A 515 70.56 33.46 -27.05
CA LYS A 515 71.52 33.81 -26.01
C LYS A 515 70.87 34.15 -24.67
N ASP A 516 69.69 34.79 -24.66
CA ASP A 516 68.99 35.14 -23.43
C ASP A 516 68.29 33.93 -22.81
N VAL A 517 67.81 32.98 -23.63
CA VAL A 517 67.26 31.69 -23.16
C VAL A 517 68.36 30.88 -22.46
N LEU A 518 69.53 30.76 -23.09
CA LEU A 518 70.72 30.13 -22.49
C LEU A 518 71.15 30.83 -21.20
N LYS A 519 71.17 32.16 -21.18
CA LYS A 519 71.56 32.95 -20.00
C LYS A 519 70.56 32.81 -18.84
N ILE A 520 69.26 32.70 -19.13
CA ILE A 520 68.22 32.40 -18.13
C ILE A 520 68.34 30.97 -17.61
N GLN A 521 68.68 29.99 -18.47
CA GLN A 521 68.96 28.62 -18.02
C GLN A 521 70.21 28.55 -17.13
N GLN A 522 71.30 29.22 -17.52
CA GLN A 522 72.51 29.34 -16.71
C GLN A 522 72.23 29.99 -15.35
N LEU A 523 71.51 31.11 -15.33
CA LEU A 523 71.12 31.77 -14.07
C LEU A 523 70.20 30.90 -13.20
N LYS A 524 69.30 30.10 -13.80
CA LYS A 524 68.48 29.15 -13.04
C LYS A 524 69.28 27.97 -12.48
N GLY A 525 70.28 27.48 -13.21
CA GLY A 525 71.25 26.50 -12.70
C GLY A 525 72.03 27.06 -11.51
N LEU A 526 72.61 28.24 -11.67
CA LEU A 526 73.40 28.91 -10.63
C LEU A 526 72.57 29.28 -9.38
N ILE A 527 71.27 29.55 -9.55
CA ILE A 527 70.32 29.73 -8.43
C ILE A 527 69.94 28.39 -7.75
N ALA A 528 69.97 27.27 -8.48
CA ALA A 528 69.80 25.94 -7.88
C ALA A 528 71.06 25.55 -7.09
N GLU A 529 72.24 25.69 -7.69
CA GLU A 529 73.55 25.46 -7.06
C GLU A 529 73.72 26.29 -5.78
N LEU A 530 73.44 27.60 -5.82
CA LEU A 530 73.48 28.47 -4.63
C LEU A 530 72.45 28.09 -3.55
N LYS A 531 71.30 27.51 -3.93
CA LYS A 531 70.32 26.99 -2.96
C LYS A 531 70.77 25.67 -2.35
N GLU A 532 71.46 24.84 -3.12
CA GLU A 532 71.97 23.55 -2.66
C GLU A 532 73.18 23.73 -1.74
N GLU A 533 74.08 24.67 -2.03
CA GLU A 533 75.15 25.10 -1.10
C GLU A 533 74.58 25.71 0.19
N LEU A 534 73.52 26.55 0.11
CA LEU A 534 72.84 27.10 1.28
C LEU A 534 72.16 26.04 2.17
N VAL A 535 71.86 24.85 1.63
CA VAL A 535 71.31 23.71 2.38
C VAL A 535 72.41 22.79 2.93
N GLN A 536 73.60 22.78 2.33
CA GLN A 536 74.73 21.95 2.76
C GLN A 536 75.66 22.63 3.80
N LEU A 537 75.54 23.94 4.02
CA LEU A 537 76.25 24.65 5.09
C LEU A 537 75.63 24.33 6.48
N PRO A 538 76.37 23.73 7.43
CA PRO A 538 75.84 23.41 8.75
C PRO A 538 75.80 24.66 9.63
N THR A 539 74.62 25.27 9.77
CA THR A 539 74.41 26.43 10.67
C THR A 539 74.45 26.00 12.13
N LEU A 540 75.62 26.11 12.75
CA LEU A 540 75.78 26.18 14.21
C LEU A 540 75.20 27.51 14.73
N GLU A 541 74.66 27.46 15.96
CA GLU A 541 74.32 28.62 16.83
C GLU A 541 73.14 29.50 16.31
N GLN A 542 71.99 29.50 17.00
CA GLN A 542 71.59 30.42 18.11
C GLN A 542 71.30 31.87 17.65
N ALA A 543 70.23 32.57 18.09
CA ALA A 543 69.06 32.21 18.92
C ALA A 543 67.95 33.30 18.79
N ASP A 544 66.79 33.10 19.46
CA ASP A 544 65.79 34.11 19.92
C ASP A 544 65.08 35.01 18.85
N ASP A 545 63.87 35.59 18.99
CA ASP A 545 62.58 35.38 19.70
C ASP A 545 61.51 36.15 18.81
N VAL A 546 60.18 36.26 18.94
CA VAL A 546 59.25 36.36 20.09
C VAL A 546 57.91 35.65 19.84
N SER A 547 57.47 34.92 20.86
CA SER A 547 56.18 34.23 21.03
C SER A 547 54.87 35.03 20.85
N LYS A 548 53.75 34.26 20.83
CA LYS A 548 52.31 34.57 21.05
C LYS A 548 51.42 34.51 19.79
N ALA A 549 50.26 33.82 19.81
CA ALA A 549 49.70 32.96 20.85
C ALA A 549 48.81 31.85 20.25
N GLU A 550 48.75 30.70 20.92
CA GLU A 550 47.89 29.58 20.57
C GLU A 550 46.44 29.83 21.01
N VAL A 551 45.48 29.35 20.21
CA VAL A 551 44.10 29.14 20.68
C VAL A 551 43.94 27.65 20.93
N ILE A 552 43.80 27.29 22.21
CA ILE A 552 43.66 25.90 22.64
C ILE A 552 42.31 25.35 22.16
N LEU A 553 42.36 24.32 21.30
CA LEU A 553 41.23 23.41 21.11
C LEU A 553 41.32 22.32 22.18
N THR A 554 40.30 22.25 23.03
CA THR A 554 40.26 21.31 24.17
C THR A 554 39.83 19.93 23.71
N GLU A 555 40.77 19.12 23.21
CA GLU A 555 40.53 17.68 23.06
C GLU A 555 40.48 17.01 24.44
N VAL A 556 39.42 16.25 24.70
CA VAL A 556 39.28 15.44 25.93
C VAL A 556 40.06 14.14 25.73
N SER A 557 41.02 13.89 26.62
CA SER A 557 41.93 12.74 26.52
C SER A 557 41.23 11.42 26.88
N GLU A 558 41.30 10.45 25.96
CA GLU A 558 41.09 9.03 26.27
C GLU A 558 42.40 8.24 26.03
N THR A 559 43.16 8.09 27.12
CA THR A 559 44.12 7.01 27.45
C THR A 559 44.93 6.33 26.34
N ASN A 560 46.26 6.44 26.47
CA ASN A 560 47.27 5.73 25.67
C ASN A 560 47.10 4.20 25.66
N ASP A 561 47.08 3.62 24.46
CA ASP A 561 47.71 2.35 24.12
C ASP A 561 48.64 2.61 22.91
N ILE A 562 49.93 2.85 23.14
CA ILE A 562 50.89 3.05 22.04
C ILE A 562 51.36 1.69 21.54
N ILE A 563 50.54 1.06 20.69
CA ILE A 563 50.96 -0.07 19.87
C ILE A 563 51.96 0.48 18.83
N GLN A 564 53.11 -0.17 18.66
CA GLN A 564 54.11 0.22 17.66
C GLN A 564 53.63 -0.19 16.25
N LEU A 565 52.81 0.67 15.65
CA LEU A 565 52.23 0.51 14.30
C LEU A 565 53.28 0.19 13.22
N GLU A 566 54.50 0.66 13.42
CA GLU A 566 55.61 0.59 12.48
C GLU A 566 56.06 -0.85 12.19
N GLU A 567 55.95 -1.77 13.16
CA GLU A 567 56.30 -3.20 12.99
C GLU A 567 55.18 -4.04 12.35
N ILE A 568 53.91 -3.63 12.48
CA ILE A 568 52.74 -4.42 12.04
C ILE A 568 52.44 -4.22 10.55
N PHE A 569 52.74 -3.04 10.01
CA PHE A 569 52.36 -2.65 8.65
C PHE A 569 53.54 -2.45 7.67
N ASP A 570 54.77 -2.76 8.07
CA ASP A 570 55.94 -2.64 7.20
C ASP A 570 55.76 -3.48 5.91
N GLY A 571 56.08 -2.87 4.78
CA GLY A 571 55.94 -3.47 3.44
C GLY A 571 54.51 -3.70 2.93
N LYS A 572 53.46 -3.69 3.77
CA LYS A 572 52.07 -3.95 3.36
C LYS A 572 51.45 -2.76 2.59
N THR A 573 50.61 -3.08 1.62
CA THR A 573 49.76 -2.13 0.87
C THR A 573 48.31 -2.20 1.35
N ILE A 574 47.80 -1.08 1.88
CA ILE A 574 46.44 -0.97 2.42
C ILE A 574 45.57 -0.16 1.46
N LEU A 575 44.39 -0.66 1.09
CA LEU A 575 43.45 0.01 0.18
C LEU A 575 42.18 0.47 0.90
N LEU A 576 41.96 1.78 0.94
CA LEU A 576 40.73 2.39 1.47
C LEU A 576 39.68 2.53 0.36
N LEU A 577 38.56 1.81 0.47
CA LEU A 577 37.43 1.86 -0.45
C LEU A 577 36.30 2.71 0.14
N GLY A 578 36.04 3.86 -0.49
CA GLY A 578 34.93 4.76 -0.16
C GLY A 578 35.38 6.19 0.14
N GLY A 579 34.59 7.16 -0.34
CA GLY A 579 34.79 8.58 -0.12
C GLY A 579 35.84 9.23 -1.02
N PHE A 580 35.63 10.50 -1.34
CA PHE A 580 36.56 11.27 -2.16
C PHE A 580 37.72 11.82 -1.31
N ARG A 581 38.95 11.46 -1.66
CA ARG A 581 40.18 12.01 -1.07
C ARG A 581 41.07 12.53 -2.18
N THR A 582 41.30 13.83 -2.24
CA THR A 582 42.39 14.40 -3.05
C THR A 582 43.71 13.75 -2.66
N LYS A 583 44.55 13.40 -3.64
CA LYS A 583 45.81 12.65 -3.46
C LYS A 583 46.76 13.33 -2.47
N THR A 584 46.63 13.02 -1.18
CA THR A 584 47.66 13.26 -0.17
C THR A 584 48.76 12.22 -0.37
N SER A 585 49.78 12.60 -1.15
CA SER A 585 51.04 11.87 -1.31
C SER A 585 51.90 11.96 -0.03
N ALA A 586 51.31 11.66 1.12
CA ALA A 586 51.95 11.66 2.44
C ALA A 586 52.55 10.28 2.70
N SER A 587 53.66 9.97 2.03
CA SER A 587 54.48 8.79 2.32
C SER A 587 55.39 9.07 3.52
N GLU A 588 54.77 9.26 4.68
CA GLU A 588 55.42 9.44 5.98
C GLU A 588 54.97 8.30 6.90
N GLY A 589 55.67 7.16 6.80
CA GLY A 589 55.35 5.91 7.50
C GLY A 589 55.75 4.67 6.68
N THR A 590 55.90 3.51 7.33
CA THR A 590 56.39 2.24 6.73
C THR A 590 55.38 1.52 5.82
N CYS A 591 54.17 2.05 5.66
CA CYS A 591 53.06 1.40 4.96
C CYS A 591 52.56 2.22 3.76
N LYS A 592 52.12 1.53 2.69
CA LYS A 592 51.62 2.16 1.47
C LYS A 592 50.09 2.20 1.42
N VAL A 593 49.50 3.38 1.63
CA VAL A 593 48.04 3.57 1.54
C VAL A 593 47.60 3.95 0.13
N LEU A 594 46.66 3.19 -0.42
CA LEU A 594 45.89 3.50 -1.63
C LEU A 594 44.46 3.92 -1.23
N SER A 595 43.78 4.72 -2.06
CA SER A 595 42.38 5.07 -1.84
C SER A 595 41.58 5.18 -3.13
N HIS A 596 40.31 4.78 -3.06
CA HIS A 596 39.40 4.72 -4.21
C HIS A 596 37.96 5.09 -3.84
N GLU A 597 37.33 6.01 -4.57
CA GLU A 597 36.01 6.55 -4.23
C GLU A 597 34.88 5.50 -4.26
N SER A 598 34.99 4.50 -5.15
CA SER A 598 34.16 3.28 -5.12
C SER A 598 32.64 3.50 -5.21
N ARG A 599 32.23 4.64 -5.80
CA ARG A 599 30.86 4.89 -6.30
C ARG A 599 30.58 4.20 -7.63
N VAL A 600 31.63 3.95 -8.43
CA VAL A 600 31.57 3.28 -9.74
C VAL A 600 32.62 2.16 -9.75
N LEU A 601 32.30 1.06 -10.45
CA LEU A 601 33.22 -0.04 -10.73
C LEU A 601 33.96 0.25 -12.05
N ASP A 602 35.04 1.02 -11.97
CA ASP A 602 35.92 1.31 -13.09
C ASP A 602 37.12 0.32 -13.14
N PRO A 603 37.94 0.31 -14.20
CA PRO A 603 39.11 -0.59 -14.27
C PRO A 603 40.14 -0.35 -13.16
N THR A 604 40.24 0.89 -12.66
CA THR A 604 41.16 1.25 -11.58
C THR A 604 40.78 0.64 -10.23
N PHE A 605 39.49 0.47 -9.93
CA PHE A 605 39.01 -0.28 -8.76
C PHE A 605 39.60 -1.70 -8.73
N TYR A 606 39.50 -2.45 -9.83
CA TYR A 606 40.03 -3.81 -9.93
C TYR A 606 41.56 -3.87 -9.96
N GLU A 607 42.24 -2.88 -10.55
CA GLU A 607 43.71 -2.78 -10.43
C GLU A 607 44.18 -2.53 -9.00
N MET A 608 43.45 -1.69 -8.24
CA MET A 608 43.80 -1.41 -6.85
C MET A 608 43.53 -2.63 -5.95
N LEU A 609 42.39 -3.31 -6.10
CA LEU A 609 42.09 -4.57 -5.40
C LEU A 609 43.18 -5.63 -5.59
N LYS A 610 43.71 -5.76 -6.81
CA LYS A 610 44.82 -6.68 -7.11
C LYS A 610 46.12 -6.29 -6.42
N ARG A 611 46.40 -4.99 -6.28
CA ARG A 611 47.63 -4.44 -5.66
C ARG A 611 47.57 -4.28 -4.13
N ALA A 612 46.41 -4.47 -3.50
CA ALA A 612 46.25 -4.39 -2.06
C ALA A 612 46.55 -5.72 -1.37
N ASP A 613 47.14 -5.67 -0.18
CA ASP A 613 47.28 -6.83 0.72
C ASP A 613 46.14 -6.81 1.76
N ILE A 614 45.80 -5.62 2.26
CA ILE A 614 44.67 -5.36 3.16
C ILE A 614 43.66 -4.45 2.46
N ILE A 615 42.39 -4.83 2.49
CA ILE A 615 41.26 -4.06 1.95
C ILE A 615 40.45 -3.47 3.12
N VAL A 616 40.11 -2.19 3.05
CA VAL A 616 39.34 -1.49 4.09
C VAL A 616 38.13 -0.82 3.47
N VAL A 617 36.94 -1.23 3.87
CA VAL A 617 35.66 -0.69 3.39
C VAL A 617 35.15 0.38 4.33
N LEU A 618 35.03 1.61 3.83
CA LEU A 618 34.42 2.73 4.54
C LEU A 618 32.91 2.68 4.31
N THR A 619 32.23 1.92 5.18
CA THR A 619 30.81 1.53 5.10
C THR A 619 29.81 2.66 4.79
N ARG A 620 30.09 3.90 5.22
CA ARG A 620 29.25 5.08 5.00
C ARG A 620 29.47 5.80 3.66
N PHE A 621 30.51 5.42 2.90
CA PHE A 621 30.99 6.20 1.74
C PHE A 621 31.29 5.36 0.49
N ILE A 622 30.84 4.10 0.47
CA ILE A 622 30.99 3.15 -0.66
C ILE A 622 29.62 2.83 -1.27
N SER A 623 29.57 2.49 -2.55
CA SER A 623 28.34 1.92 -3.14
C SER A 623 28.12 0.48 -2.63
N HIS A 624 26.87 0.09 -2.35
CA HIS A 624 26.54 -1.27 -1.88
C HIS A 624 27.08 -2.35 -2.85
N ARG A 625 27.01 -2.09 -4.17
CA ARG A 625 27.57 -2.98 -5.19
C ARG A 625 29.09 -3.14 -5.07
N ALA A 626 29.85 -2.04 -4.94
CA ALA A 626 31.31 -2.14 -4.80
C ALA A 626 31.76 -2.76 -3.46
N MET A 627 30.95 -2.64 -2.41
CA MET A 627 31.19 -3.37 -1.15
C MET A 627 31.08 -4.89 -1.34
N TRP A 628 30.04 -5.38 -2.05
CA TRP A 628 29.90 -6.81 -2.32
C TRP A 628 30.99 -7.32 -3.27
N GLU A 629 31.31 -6.58 -4.33
CA GLU A 629 32.39 -6.90 -5.27
C GLU A 629 33.76 -7.02 -4.55
N ALA A 630 34.08 -6.07 -3.66
CA ALA A 630 35.32 -6.11 -2.88
C ALA A 630 35.35 -7.27 -1.87
N LYS A 631 34.20 -7.63 -1.28
CA LYS A 631 34.07 -8.76 -0.35
C LYS A 631 34.21 -10.11 -1.06
N GLU A 632 33.61 -10.25 -2.24
CA GLU A 632 33.77 -11.44 -3.08
C GLU A 632 35.23 -11.60 -3.53
N PHE A 633 35.84 -10.53 -4.04
CA PHE A 633 37.26 -10.52 -4.41
C PHE A 633 38.19 -10.87 -3.25
N ALA A 634 37.95 -10.33 -2.05
CA ALA A 634 38.74 -10.64 -0.86
C ALA A 634 38.64 -12.12 -0.46
N ILE A 635 37.47 -12.74 -0.59
CA ILE A 635 37.26 -14.17 -0.32
C ILE A 635 37.94 -15.05 -1.38
N LEU A 636 37.88 -14.67 -2.66
CA LEU A 636 38.46 -15.43 -3.77
C LEU A 636 40.00 -15.41 -3.80
N GLU A 637 40.61 -14.32 -3.34
CA GLU A 637 42.07 -14.11 -3.39
C GLU A 637 42.72 -14.18 -1.98
N GLU A 638 41.98 -14.72 -0.99
CA GLU A 638 42.39 -14.91 0.42
C GLU A 638 42.96 -13.64 1.12
N LYS A 639 42.38 -12.47 0.82
CA LYS A 639 42.85 -11.16 1.32
C LYS A 639 42.12 -10.70 2.58
N GLU A 640 42.85 -10.01 3.45
CA GLU A 640 42.34 -9.44 4.70
C GLU A 640 41.38 -8.28 4.39
N ILE A 641 40.10 -8.38 4.78
CA ILE A 641 39.10 -7.31 4.57
C ILE A 641 38.49 -6.82 5.89
N TYR A 642 38.62 -5.52 6.14
CA TYR A 642 38.10 -4.83 7.31
C TYR A 642 37.00 -3.84 6.94
N PHE A 643 36.02 -3.67 7.84
CA PHE A 643 34.95 -2.69 7.71
C PHE A 643 35.13 -1.64 8.81
N SER A 644 35.08 -0.36 8.44
CA SER A 644 35.15 0.75 9.38
C SER A 644 34.07 1.80 9.10
N THR A 645 33.75 2.59 10.12
CA THR A 645 32.84 3.75 10.06
C THR A 645 33.59 5.09 10.13
N TYR A 646 34.88 5.07 10.47
CA TYR A 646 35.72 6.26 10.62
C TYR A 646 36.22 6.81 9.28
N THR A 647 36.56 8.10 9.27
CA THR A 647 37.14 8.79 8.11
C THR A 647 38.62 9.16 8.29
N ASN A 648 39.12 9.24 9.52
CA ASN A 648 40.52 9.54 9.80
C ASN A 648 41.39 8.28 9.58
N VAL A 649 42.45 8.42 8.75
CA VAL A 649 43.35 7.31 8.40
C VAL A 649 44.10 6.78 9.62
N ALA A 650 44.56 7.66 10.53
CA ALA A 650 45.24 7.23 11.75
C ALA A 650 44.32 6.39 12.66
N THR A 651 43.05 6.79 12.78
CA THR A 651 42.03 6.02 13.52
C THR A 651 41.75 4.67 12.86
N ILE A 652 41.66 4.62 11.53
CA ILE A 652 41.48 3.37 10.77
C ILE A 652 42.67 2.41 10.98
N LEU A 653 43.91 2.91 10.89
CA LEU A 653 45.11 2.09 11.10
C LEU A 653 45.21 1.57 12.53
N ASN A 654 44.87 2.38 13.54
CA ASN A 654 44.76 1.95 14.93
C ASN A 654 43.65 0.89 15.13
N GLU A 655 42.49 1.04 14.46
CA GLU A 655 41.39 0.07 14.53
C GLU A 655 41.77 -1.28 13.89
N ILE A 656 42.59 -1.27 12.84
CA ILE A 656 43.11 -2.47 12.19
C ILE A 656 44.20 -3.10 13.06
N ALA A 657 45.15 -2.32 13.59
CA ALA A 657 46.21 -2.83 14.47
C ALA A 657 45.63 -3.60 15.66
N LYS A 658 44.62 -3.04 16.33
CA LYS A 658 43.87 -3.70 17.44
C LYS A 658 43.04 -4.92 17.03
N LYS A 659 43.03 -5.30 15.75
CA LYS A 659 42.40 -6.53 15.20
C LYS A 659 43.42 -7.49 14.58
N MET A 660 44.71 -7.14 14.59
CA MET A 660 45.83 -7.97 14.10
C MET A 660 46.76 -8.40 15.24
N SER A 661 46.73 -7.67 16.37
CA SER A 661 47.25 -8.07 17.69
C SER A 661 46.32 -9.04 18.42
#